data_AF-A0A8J1TCC7-F1
#
_entry.id   AF-A0A8J1TCC7-F1
#
_cell.length_a   1.000
_cell.length_b   1.000
_cell.length_c   1.000
_cell.angle_alpha   90.00
_cell.angle_beta   90.00
_cell.angle_gamma   90.00
#
_symmetry.space_group_name_H-M   'P 1'
#
loop_
_entity.id
_entity.type
_entity.pdbx_description
1 polymer ?
#
loop_
_entity_poly.entity_id
_entity_poly.type
_entity_poly.pdbx_seq_one_letter_code
_entity_poly.pdbx_strand_id
1 'polypeptide(L)'
;MKITPVPLLLCFSSYFTITYQVDPKHSTDNCIAFESTYHLSGACECVVYQSYGKTTGTFTSPNNPQAYPPELNCILYTFIGDINEIVELTFYEFDLQMPDSKQRCQDHIKFFLDLERPEVSEKTTWNEQVCGNISMIQRKYYSSARSMVFEFHTDNIITNNTGFRGKFKFIDQKQFRSDCTKQHDSCNYICTSEKNKKTGKFFSPRYPQNYPEGSECHYQFQAGVGERVLLTFHNIQLEDIHGSCSHSPDKVTVIDGITDNDPVVAEFCRTHNQEEISSTGQEMYVKFSVDGKRQMQGFSATYTFIQEDDKLPTTVSHPTKIPVGGHGKASTESKGISYNPDKPPTFNPNCHMQFSSSTRKNGTFASPNFPQAYPADIQCRYTFQGSGKERVQIFFTDLDLYYPHGDPKTAKECEGVDSVTATVFIDGGNQDIGTFCGANMPPMLMSNDARMTVIFKSMSTSNPTKGFKAVYSFVTNFGIQTGEQDQHMVCGFIYKSQKSRNGTFTSPNYPGFYPRNTECHYYFYAGKGEKVHISFLVFDVEGIPPKCSEESLSDYVEFSNFNHIVDRKMSRYCGNRARPPKFIDSDAEFFRVTFKSNHIYDGHGFEAFYQFREVHDPLSTRQQRGVGSGSHHAKVTKFMLCFMVLYYVSPLGSL
;
A
#
# COMPACT_ATOMS: atom_id res chain seq x y z
N MET A 1 11.20 49.33 20.72
CA MET A 1 11.23 47.91 20.31
C MET A 1 11.55 47.87 18.83
N LYS A 2 12.73 47.37 18.44
CA LYS A 2 13.05 47.07 17.03
C LYS A 2 12.28 45.80 16.67
N ILE A 3 11.27 45.92 15.82
CA ILE A 3 10.63 44.77 15.16
C ILE A 3 11.44 44.53 13.89
N THR A 4 12.24 43.46 13.89
CA THR A 4 12.87 42.93 12.67
C THR A 4 11.80 42.22 11.84
N PRO A 5 11.64 42.54 10.55
CA PRO A 5 10.72 41.81 9.68
C PRO A 5 11.30 40.41 9.43
N VAL A 6 10.50 39.38 9.71
CA VAL A 6 10.74 38.02 9.26
C VAL A 6 10.10 37.90 7.87
N PRO A 7 10.83 37.53 6.81
CA PRO A 7 10.21 37.25 5.52
C PRO A 7 9.33 36.01 5.68
N LEU A 8 8.03 36.22 5.60
CA LEU A 8 7.00 35.21 5.53
C LEU A 8 6.73 34.99 4.03
N LEU A 9 6.97 33.78 3.51
CA LEU A 9 6.61 33.39 2.14
C LEU A 9 5.08 33.20 2.08
N LEU A 10 4.35 34.32 2.13
CA LEU A 10 2.90 34.33 2.08
C LEU A 10 2.43 34.30 0.61
N CYS A 11 1.64 33.28 0.26
CA CYS A 11 0.85 33.26 -0.98
C CYS A 11 -0.43 34.13 -0.92
N PHE A 12 -0.60 34.94 0.13
CA PHE A 12 -1.56 36.04 0.10
C PHE A 12 -0.79 37.33 0.34
N SER A 13 -0.76 38.19 -0.67
CA SER A 13 -0.15 39.51 -0.57
C SER A 13 -0.74 40.29 0.60
N SER A 14 0.07 41.19 1.14
CA SER A 14 -0.38 42.36 1.87
C SER A 14 -1.70 42.90 1.28
N TYR A 15 -2.77 42.82 2.07
CA TYR A 15 -4.14 43.28 1.82
C TYR A 15 -4.36 44.16 0.58
N PHE A 16 -5.15 43.66 -0.38
CA PHE A 16 -6.11 44.47 -1.14
C PHE A 16 -7.45 43.74 -1.23
N THR A 17 -8.51 44.37 -0.75
CA THR A 17 -9.89 43.91 -0.94
C THR A 17 -10.36 44.31 -2.34
N ILE A 18 -10.60 43.34 -3.22
CA ILE A 18 -11.39 43.58 -4.44
C ILE A 18 -12.76 42.97 -4.22
N THR A 19 -13.75 43.83 -4.00
CA THR A 19 -15.15 43.44 -3.88
C THR A 19 -15.77 43.41 -5.27
N TYR A 20 -16.15 42.24 -5.76
CA TYR A 20 -17.03 42.13 -6.92
C TYR A 20 -18.47 41.98 -6.43
N GLN A 21 -19.32 42.97 -6.71
CA GLN A 21 -20.77 42.75 -6.68
C GLN A 21 -21.19 42.15 -8.02
N VAL A 22 -21.73 40.93 -7.98
CA VAL A 22 -22.34 40.29 -9.15
C VAL A 22 -23.84 40.51 -9.05
N ASP A 23 -24.42 41.16 -10.06
CA ASP A 23 -25.87 41.30 -10.21
C ASP A 23 -26.47 39.91 -10.53
N PRO A 24 -27.39 39.37 -9.71
CA PRO A 24 -28.00 38.07 -9.93
C PRO A 24 -28.82 37.95 -11.22
N LYS A 25 -29.12 39.06 -11.91
CA LYS A 25 -30.02 39.06 -13.07
C LYS A 25 -29.36 38.87 -14.44
N HIS A 26 -28.03 38.76 -14.53
CA HIS A 26 -27.33 38.67 -15.83
C HIS A 26 -26.19 37.63 -15.90
N SER A 27 -26.21 36.55 -15.11
CA SER A 27 -25.24 35.45 -15.26
C SER A 27 -25.88 34.21 -15.90
N THR A 28 -25.96 34.24 -17.23
CA THR A 28 -26.00 33.02 -18.05
C THR A 28 -24.71 32.98 -18.84
N ASP A 29 -23.97 31.88 -18.68
CA ASP A 29 -22.73 31.48 -19.37
C ASP A 29 -21.37 31.90 -18.78
N ASN A 30 -20.58 30.86 -18.46
CA ASN A 30 -19.12 30.74 -18.38
C ASN A 30 -18.34 31.78 -17.55
N CYS A 31 -18.03 31.44 -16.30
CA CYS A 31 -16.91 32.04 -15.58
C CYS A 31 -15.57 31.48 -16.11
N ILE A 32 -14.76 32.35 -16.69
CA ILE A 32 -13.40 32.11 -17.17
C ILE A 32 -12.46 31.98 -15.94
N ALA A 33 -11.70 30.89 -15.86
CA ALA A 33 -10.62 30.75 -14.89
C ALA A 33 -9.41 31.61 -15.33
N PHE A 34 -8.87 32.41 -14.42
CA PHE A 34 -7.63 33.17 -14.64
C PHE A 34 -6.45 32.43 -14.00
N GLU A 35 -5.42 32.09 -14.79
CA GLU A 35 -4.05 31.91 -14.30
C GLU A 35 -3.47 33.30 -14.03
N SER A 36 -2.92 33.53 -12.83
CA SER A 36 -2.14 34.73 -12.55
C SER A 36 -0.71 34.35 -12.18
N THR A 37 0.25 34.69 -13.04
CA THR A 37 1.68 34.65 -12.72
C THR A 37 2.12 36.04 -12.24
N TYR A 38 2.56 36.16 -10.98
CA TYR A 38 3.19 37.37 -10.45
C TYR A 38 4.68 37.10 -10.19
N HIS A 39 5.57 37.90 -10.77
CA HIS A 39 7.01 37.86 -10.51
C HIS A 39 7.42 38.94 -9.50
N LEU A 40 7.81 38.52 -8.29
CA LEU A 40 8.64 39.31 -7.38
C LEU A 40 10.03 38.67 -7.37
N SER A 41 11.08 39.44 -7.63
CA SER A 41 12.45 38.92 -7.63
C SER A 41 12.80 38.34 -6.26
N GLY A 42 13.00 37.01 -6.20
CA GLY A 42 13.35 36.29 -4.97
C GLY A 42 12.21 35.51 -4.29
N ALA A 43 10.99 35.48 -4.86
CA ALA A 43 9.89 34.63 -4.37
C ALA A 43 9.78 33.32 -5.18
N CYS A 44 9.41 32.21 -4.53
CA CYS A 44 9.11 30.94 -5.20
C CYS A 44 8.04 31.13 -6.29
N GLU A 45 8.19 30.47 -7.44
CA GLU A 45 7.07 30.30 -8.37
C GLU A 45 6.01 29.40 -7.72
N CYS A 46 4.71 29.64 -7.92
CA CYS A 46 3.66 28.94 -7.21
C CYS A 46 2.71 28.22 -8.16
N VAL A 47 2.43 26.94 -7.87
CA VAL A 47 1.43 26.13 -8.57
C VAL A 47 0.37 25.72 -7.57
N VAL A 48 -0.87 26.17 -7.75
CA VAL A 48 -1.94 25.98 -6.75
C VAL A 48 -3.06 25.10 -7.30
N TYR A 49 -3.43 24.08 -6.54
CA TYR A 49 -4.56 23.18 -6.80
C TYR A 49 -5.58 23.31 -5.66
N GLN A 50 -6.82 23.64 -6.00
CA GLN A 50 -7.90 23.84 -5.02
C GLN A 50 -9.09 22.94 -5.33
N SER A 51 -9.80 22.50 -4.29
CA SER A 51 -10.86 21.51 -4.40
C SER A 51 -12.12 21.97 -5.15
N TYR A 52 -12.35 23.28 -5.41
CA TYR A 52 -13.56 23.89 -6.02
C TYR A 52 -14.29 23.05 -7.11
N GLY A 53 -15.03 22.01 -6.71
CA GLY A 53 -15.66 21.04 -7.61
C GLY A 53 -14.74 20.00 -8.29
N LYS A 54 -13.42 19.98 -8.03
CA LYS A 54 -12.46 19.00 -8.57
C LYS A 54 -11.78 18.23 -7.44
N THR A 55 -12.25 17.01 -7.18
CA THR A 55 -11.72 16.14 -6.11
C THR A 55 -10.43 15.42 -6.49
N THR A 56 -9.99 15.47 -7.76
CA THR A 56 -8.77 14.83 -8.23
C THR A 56 -8.12 15.63 -9.36
N GLY A 57 -6.81 15.48 -9.53
CA GLY A 57 -6.10 16.02 -10.69
C GLY A 57 -4.70 15.45 -10.84
N THR A 58 -3.91 16.06 -11.71
CA THR A 58 -2.52 15.69 -11.97
C THR A 58 -1.60 16.89 -11.82
N PHE A 59 -0.35 16.63 -11.46
CA PHE A 59 0.70 17.64 -11.36
C PHE A 59 1.98 17.11 -11.97
N THR A 60 2.80 18.01 -12.51
CA THR A 60 4.05 17.67 -13.18
C THR A 60 5.11 18.70 -12.84
N SER A 61 6.39 18.29 -12.84
CA SER A 61 7.52 19.22 -12.84
C SER A 61 7.53 20.04 -14.13
N PRO A 62 8.23 21.20 -14.15
CA PRO A 62 8.42 21.96 -15.38
C PRO A 62 9.06 21.11 -16.47
N ASN A 63 8.70 21.41 -17.73
CA ASN A 63 9.20 20.77 -18.96
C ASN A 63 8.94 19.26 -19.12
N ASN A 64 8.37 18.57 -18.11
CA ASN A 64 8.10 17.15 -18.21
C ASN A 64 7.23 16.83 -19.45
N PRO A 65 7.59 15.83 -20.29
CA PRO A 65 8.55 14.74 -20.05
C PRO A 65 10.01 15.03 -20.43
N GLN A 66 10.36 16.27 -20.78
CA GLN A 66 11.75 16.68 -20.96
C GLN A 66 12.42 16.99 -19.61
N ALA A 67 13.73 17.20 -19.65
CA ALA A 67 14.49 17.51 -18.44
C ALA A 67 14.03 18.81 -17.77
N TYR A 68 13.96 18.79 -16.44
CA TYR A 68 13.61 19.99 -15.67
C TYR A 68 14.73 21.05 -15.77
N PRO A 69 14.41 22.34 -15.62
CA PRO A 69 15.42 23.40 -15.70
C PRO A 69 16.34 23.40 -14.45
N PRO A 70 17.64 23.75 -14.61
CA PRO A 70 18.53 24.01 -13.48
C PRO A 70 18.20 25.38 -12.84
N GLU A 71 18.79 25.65 -11.68
CA GLU A 71 18.73 26.91 -10.92
C GLU A 71 17.32 27.34 -10.51
N LEU A 72 16.42 26.37 -10.30
CA LEU A 72 15.14 26.64 -9.69
C LEU A 72 15.36 26.93 -8.21
N ASN A 73 15.34 28.22 -7.87
CA ASN A 73 15.37 28.67 -6.48
C ASN A 73 14.28 28.00 -5.65
N CYS A 74 13.07 27.84 -6.22
CA CYS A 74 11.94 27.12 -5.62
C CYS A 74 10.70 27.20 -6.53
N ILE A 75 10.00 26.07 -6.71
CA ILE A 75 8.60 26.02 -7.16
C ILE A 75 7.74 25.43 -6.04
N LEU A 76 6.72 26.16 -5.63
CA LEU A 76 5.83 25.83 -4.53
C LEU A 76 4.53 25.20 -5.05
N TYR A 77 4.44 23.88 -4.96
CA TYR A 77 3.23 23.14 -5.28
C TYR A 77 2.31 23.12 -4.05
N THR A 78 1.15 23.75 -4.17
CA THR A 78 0.22 23.99 -3.06
C THR A 78 -1.13 23.33 -3.35
N PHE A 79 -1.57 22.42 -2.48
CA PHE A 79 -2.84 21.71 -2.59
C PHE A 79 -3.75 22.12 -1.43
N ILE A 80 -4.95 22.60 -1.73
CA ILE A 80 -5.88 23.15 -0.73
C ILE A 80 -7.25 22.47 -0.90
N GLY A 81 -7.54 21.57 0.03
CA GLY A 81 -8.84 20.93 0.19
C GLY A 81 -9.87 21.87 0.82
N ASP A 82 -11.13 21.50 0.68
CA ASP A 82 -12.25 22.15 1.34
C ASP A 82 -12.31 21.80 2.85
N ILE A 83 -13.28 22.36 3.58
CA ILE A 83 -13.44 22.10 5.00
C ILE A 83 -13.77 20.61 5.24
N ASN A 84 -12.90 19.93 6.02
CA ASN A 84 -12.89 18.48 6.28
C ASN A 84 -12.29 17.60 5.16
N GLU A 85 -11.56 18.15 4.20
CA GLU A 85 -10.77 17.34 3.28
C GLU A 85 -9.31 17.24 3.74
N ILE A 86 -8.65 16.16 3.34
CA ILE A 86 -7.20 16.00 3.33
C ILE A 86 -6.74 15.75 1.88
N VAL A 87 -5.44 15.88 1.62
CA VAL A 87 -4.84 15.69 0.31
C VAL A 87 -4.08 14.37 0.29
N GLU A 88 -4.35 13.52 -0.70
CA GLU A 88 -3.50 12.39 -1.10
C GLU A 88 -2.76 12.78 -2.38
N LEU A 89 -1.42 12.76 -2.34
CA LEU A 89 -0.57 12.82 -3.53
C LEU A 89 -0.05 11.43 -3.87
N THR A 90 0.02 11.10 -5.15
CA THR A 90 0.65 9.88 -5.66
C THR A 90 1.59 10.21 -6.80
N PHE A 91 2.87 9.88 -6.65
CA PHE A 91 3.84 9.93 -7.75
C PHE A 91 3.78 8.63 -8.56
N TYR A 92 3.73 8.75 -9.88
CA TYR A 92 3.87 7.61 -10.80
C TYR A 92 5.08 7.74 -11.73
N GLU A 93 5.67 8.93 -11.82
CA GLU A 93 7.03 9.15 -12.33
C GLU A 93 7.78 10.09 -11.37
N PHE A 94 9.02 9.74 -11.06
CA PHE A 94 9.92 10.54 -10.25
C PHE A 94 11.36 10.20 -10.64
N ASP A 95 12.05 11.21 -11.14
CA ASP A 95 13.37 11.13 -11.74
C ASP A 95 14.04 12.48 -11.51
N LEU A 96 14.62 12.64 -10.33
CA LEU A 96 15.50 13.73 -9.94
C LEU A 96 16.93 13.22 -9.84
N GLN A 97 17.90 14.15 -9.78
CA GLN A 97 19.29 13.81 -9.56
C GLN A 97 19.45 12.89 -8.34
N MET A 98 20.25 11.83 -8.49
CA MET A 98 20.55 10.88 -7.42
C MET A 98 21.35 11.58 -6.31
N PRO A 99 21.17 11.16 -5.04
CA PRO A 99 21.93 11.74 -3.94
C PRO A 99 23.43 11.50 -4.11
N ASP A 100 24.24 12.42 -3.58
CA ASP A 100 25.70 12.28 -3.60
C ASP A 100 26.20 11.16 -2.68
N SER A 101 27.52 10.92 -2.66
CA SER A 101 28.14 9.90 -1.82
C SER A 101 27.92 10.08 -0.31
N LYS A 102 27.45 11.25 0.13
CA LYS A 102 27.10 11.59 1.51
C LYS A 102 25.58 11.60 1.74
N GLN A 103 24.80 11.03 0.82
CA GLN A 103 23.34 11.02 0.84
C GLN A 103 22.69 12.41 0.80
N ARG A 104 23.37 13.42 0.25
CA ARG A 104 22.80 14.76 0.11
C ARG A 104 22.10 14.90 -1.24
N CYS A 105 20.89 15.41 -1.20
CA CYS A 105 20.11 15.76 -2.38
C CYS A 105 20.38 17.22 -2.77
N GLN A 106 20.99 17.47 -3.94
CA GLN A 106 21.14 18.83 -4.46
C GLN A 106 19.83 19.27 -5.12
N ASP A 107 19.37 18.52 -6.11
CA ASP A 107 18.00 18.63 -6.63
C ASP A 107 17.05 17.85 -5.71
N HIS A 108 16.01 18.51 -5.21
CA HIS A 108 15.17 17.89 -4.18
C HIS A 108 13.77 18.48 -4.10
N ILE A 109 12.87 17.69 -3.49
CA ILE A 109 11.58 18.16 -3.01
C ILE A 109 11.59 18.21 -1.49
N LYS A 110 11.11 19.31 -0.90
CA LYS A 110 10.76 19.40 0.54
C LYS A 110 9.26 19.31 0.71
N PHE A 111 8.78 18.38 1.52
CA PHE A 111 7.37 18.20 1.81
C PHE A 111 6.95 18.89 3.11
N PHE A 112 5.81 19.57 3.07
CA PHE A 112 5.11 20.15 4.20
C PHE A 112 3.70 19.57 4.22
N LEU A 113 3.57 18.47 4.95
CA LEU A 113 2.38 17.64 5.00
C LEU A 113 1.48 17.98 6.20
N ASP A 114 2.05 18.66 7.20
CA ASP A 114 1.37 19.02 8.45
C ASP A 114 0.92 20.49 8.50
N LEU A 115 0.02 20.85 7.58
CA LEU A 115 -0.43 22.21 7.37
C LEU A 115 -1.95 22.35 7.50
N GLU A 116 -2.42 23.14 8.48
CA GLU A 116 -3.83 23.57 8.53
C GLU A 116 -4.17 24.60 7.43
N ARG A 117 -3.15 25.33 7.01
CA ARG A 117 -3.23 26.40 6.02
C ARG A 117 -1.95 26.37 5.16
N PRO A 118 -2.01 26.81 3.90
CA PRO A 118 -0.94 26.58 2.93
C PRO A 118 0.28 27.49 3.11
N GLU A 119 0.34 28.33 4.13
CA GLU A 119 1.47 29.24 4.30
C GLU A 119 2.70 28.49 4.81
N VAL A 120 3.78 28.52 4.02
CA VAL A 120 5.10 28.04 4.42
C VAL A 120 6.10 29.18 4.40
N SER A 121 7.20 29.04 5.11
CA SER A 121 8.31 30.00 5.18
C SER A 121 9.60 29.26 5.48
N GLU A 122 10.73 29.93 5.35
CA GLU A 122 12.06 29.37 5.70
C GLU A 122 12.14 28.82 7.14
N LYS A 123 11.26 29.25 8.04
CA LYS A 123 11.17 28.78 9.42
C LYS A 123 10.22 27.60 9.61
N THR A 124 9.46 27.24 8.59
CA THR A 124 8.50 26.14 8.66
C THR A 124 9.27 24.84 8.57
N THR A 125 9.06 23.96 9.55
CA THR A 125 9.68 22.62 9.53
C THR A 125 9.02 21.78 8.45
N TRP A 126 9.86 21.22 7.57
CA TRP A 126 9.45 20.25 6.57
C TRP A 126 9.43 18.84 7.17
N ASN A 127 8.58 17.97 6.63
CA ASN A 127 8.40 16.58 7.05
C ASN A 127 9.45 15.65 6.44
N GLU A 128 9.70 15.79 5.14
CA GLU A 128 10.70 14.97 4.42
C GLU A 128 11.36 15.78 3.28
N GLN A 129 12.63 15.46 3.00
CA GLN A 129 13.35 15.93 1.82
C GLN A 129 13.75 14.73 0.96
N VAL A 130 13.40 14.74 -0.33
CA VAL A 130 13.59 13.60 -1.23
C VAL A 130 14.26 13.96 -2.56
N CYS A 131 14.98 12.99 -3.14
CA CYS A 131 15.58 13.06 -4.48
C CYS A 131 15.81 11.65 -5.06
N GLY A 132 16.41 11.56 -6.24
CA GLY A 132 16.65 10.30 -6.94
C GLY A 132 15.44 9.81 -7.73
N ASN A 133 15.18 8.50 -7.69
CA ASN A 133 14.15 7.87 -8.52
C ASN A 133 12.93 7.40 -7.69
N ILE A 134 11.84 7.04 -8.38
CA ILE A 134 10.57 6.62 -7.77
C ILE A 134 10.67 5.48 -6.73
N SER A 135 11.69 4.62 -6.79
CA SER A 135 11.88 3.52 -5.82
C SER A 135 12.47 3.98 -4.49
N MET A 136 13.00 5.21 -4.42
CA MET A 136 13.64 5.77 -3.24
C MET A 136 12.70 6.63 -2.39
N ILE A 137 11.49 6.93 -2.90
CA ILE A 137 10.53 7.81 -2.25
C ILE A 137 9.26 7.05 -1.88
N GLN A 138 8.46 7.62 -0.98
CA GLN A 138 7.10 7.14 -0.76
C GLN A 138 6.29 7.40 -2.03
N ARG A 139 5.56 6.39 -2.50
CA ARG A 139 4.69 6.57 -3.68
C ARG A 139 3.50 7.47 -3.36
N LYS A 140 3.04 7.46 -2.10
CA LYS A 140 1.88 8.20 -1.64
C LYS A 140 2.22 9.06 -0.43
N TYR A 141 1.72 10.28 -0.44
CA TYR A 141 1.81 11.22 0.67
C TYR A 141 0.41 11.69 1.05
N TYR A 142 0.15 11.82 2.34
CA TYR A 142 -1.12 12.33 2.86
C TYR A 142 -0.89 13.58 3.70
N SER A 143 -1.78 14.55 3.63
CA SER A 143 -1.73 15.69 4.55
C SER A 143 -2.47 15.35 5.82
N SER A 144 -2.05 15.92 6.95
CA SER A 144 -2.77 15.74 8.21
C SER A 144 -4.01 16.63 8.32
N ALA A 145 -4.11 17.66 7.48
CA ALA A 145 -5.26 18.56 7.38
C ALA A 145 -5.52 18.96 5.92
N ARG A 146 -6.24 20.05 5.70
CA ARG A 146 -6.72 20.46 4.36
C ARG A 146 -5.63 20.98 3.43
N SER A 147 -4.43 21.25 3.91
CA SER A 147 -3.36 21.81 3.08
C SER A 147 -2.17 20.86 3.00
N MET A 148 -1.63 20.73 1.80
CA MET A 148 -0.34 20.10 1.55
C MET A 148 0.49 21.02 0.67
N VAL A 149 1.76 21.19 1.01
CA VAL A 149 2.69 21.98 0.21
C VAL A 149 3.96 21.19 -0.03
N PHE A 150 4.54 21.30 -1.21
CA PHE A 150 5.93 20.89 -1.40
C PHE A 150 6.70 21.90 -2.25
N GLU A 151 7.98 22.06 -1.92
CA GLU A 151 8.91 22.93 -2.65
C GLU A 151 9.83 22.09 -3.52
N PHE A 152 9.96 22.42 -4.80
CA PHE A 152 10.93 21.83 -5.71
C PHE A 152 12.11 22.77 -5.95
N HIS A 153 13.32 22.29 -5.67
CA HIS A 153 14.58 23.02 -5.77
C HIS A 153 15.54 22.31 -6.73
N THR A 154 16.27 23.08 -7.55
CA THR A 154 17.33 22.53 -8.41
C THR A 154 18.63 23.33 -8.31
N ASP A 155 19.75 22.64 -8.42
CA ASP A 155 21.08 23.26 -8.43
C ASP A 155 21.44 23.81 -9.81
N ASN A 156 22.66 24.31 -9.98
CA ASN A 156 23.12 24.90 -11.25
C ASN A 156 23.62 23.86 -12.27
N ILE A 157 23.46 22.57 -12.00
CA ILE A 157 23.93 21.49 -12.87
C ILE A 157 22.79 21.09 -13.80
N ILE A 158 23.06 21.17 -15.10
CA ILE A 158 22.13 20.68 -16.12
C ILE A 158 22.12 19.15 -16.08
N THR A 159 20.95 18.56 -15.84
CA THR A 159 20.74 17.11 -15.86
C THR A 159 19.88 16.70 -17.05
N ASN A 160 19.83 15.40 -17.33
CA ASN A 160 18.89 14.81 -18.30
C ASN A 160 17.65 14.20 -17.61
N ASN A 161 17.51 14.40 -16.30
CA ASN A 161 16.46 13.84 -15.48
C ASN A 161 15.13 14.54 -15.77
N THR A 162 14.08 13.75 -15.97
CA THR A 162 12.78 14.22 -16.50
C THR A 162 11.85 14.85 -15.46
N GLY A 163 12.24 14.81 -14.18
CA GLY A 163 11.48 15.39 -13.09
C GLY A 163 10.40 14.44 -12.59
N PHE A 164 9.19 14.94 -12.36
CA PHE A 164 8.13 14.15 -11.73
C PHE A 164 6.77 14.34 -12.38
N ARG A 165 5.96 13.30 -12.27
CA ARG A 165 4.52 13.35 -12.53
C ARG A 165 3.76 12.60 -11.45
N GLY A 166 2.66 13.20 -11.06
CA GLY A 166 1.79 12.61 -10.06
C GLY A 166 0.34 12.98 -10.26
N LYS A 167 -0.49 12.36 -9.43
CA LYS A 167 -1.91 12.67 -9.27
C LYS A 167 -2.18 13.07 -7.84
N PHE A 168 -3.20 13.89 -7.65
CA PHE A 168 -3.70 14.26 -6.34
C PHE A 168 -5.18 13.94 -6.21
N LYS A 169 -5.62 13.73 -4.97
CA LYS A 169 -7.01 13.56 -4.60
C LYS A 169 -7.29 14.32 -3.30
N PHE A 170 -8.40 15.05 -3.26
CA PHE A 170 -8.99 15.54 -2.02
C PHE A 170 -9.91 14.46 -1.46
N ILE A 171 -9.70 14.08 -0.20
CA ILE A 171 -10.38 12.98 0.47
C ILE A 171 -11.08 13.50 1.70
N ASP A 172 -12.36 13.14 1.87
CA ASP A 172 -13.09 13.45 3.10
C ASP A 172 -12.39 12.80 4.31
N GLN A 173 -11.93 13.64 5.23
CA GLN A 173 -11.23 13.27 6.45
C GLN A 173 -12.08 12.34 7.33
N LYS A 174 -13.41 12.38 7.22
CA LYS A 174 -14.32 11.48 7.96
C LYS A 174 -14.04 10.00 7.68
N GLN A 175 -13.45 9.66 6.53
CA GLN A 175 -13.07 8.28 6.21
C GLN A 175 -12.02 7.70 7.18
N PHE A 176 -11.27 8.58 7.86
CA PHE A 176 -10.18 8.25 8.77
C PHE A 176 -10.40 8.80 10.19
N ARG A 177 -11.65 9.17 10.52
CA ARG A 177 -12.01 9.53 11.89
C ARG A 177 -12.37 8.27 12.66
N SER A 178 -11.81 8.13 13.86
CA SER A 178 -12.23 7.10 14.79
C SER A 178 -13.70 7.30 15.14
N ASP A 179 -14.50 6.23 15.08
CA ASP A 179 -15.92 6.26 15.40
C ASP A 179 -16.17 6.42 16.91
N CYS A 180 -15.12 6.32 17.72
CA CYS A 180 -15.17 6.44 19.17
C CYS A 180 -15.27 7.90 19.64
N THR A 181 -15.82 8.10 20.83
CA THR A 181 -15.96 9.43 21.43
C THR A 181 -14.61 9.92 21.95
N LYS A 182 -14.09 10.99 21.35
CA LYS A 182 -12.84 11.64 21.79
C LYS A 182 -13.03 12.31 23.16
N GLN A 183 -12.12 12.05 24.09
CA GLN A 183 -12.08 12.63 25.44
C GLN A 183 -11.19 13.88 25.43
N HIS A 184 -11.81 15.05 25.58
CA HIS A 184 -11.14 16.37 25.57
C HIS A 184 -10.24 16.61 24.33
N ASP A 185 -9.29 17.55 24.41
CA ASP A 185 -8.37 17.87 23.31
C ASP A 185 -7.25 16.82 23.12
N SER A 186 -7.13 15.83 24.02
CA SER A 186 -6.18 14.71 23.95
C SER A 186 -6.58 13.64 22.92
N CYS A 187 -5.66 12.78 22.46
CA CYS A 187 -5.97 11.66 21.58
C CYS A 187 -6.53 10.42 22.32
N ASN A 188 -7.36 10.65 23.34
CA ASN A 188 -8.01 9.59 24.11
C ASN A 188 -9.43 9.35 23.59
N TYR A 189 -9.84 8.08 23.49
CA TYR A 189 -11.09 7.68 22.88
C TYR A 189 -11.82 6.64 23.75
N ILE A 190 -13.14 6.75 23.81
CA ILE A 190 -14.03 5.74 24.42
C ILE A 190 -15.01 5.24 23.36
N CYS A 191 -15.00 3.93 23.15
CA CYS A 191 -15.86 3.20 22.23
C CYS A 191 -16.82 2.36 23.07
N THR A 192 -18.10 2.72 23.11
CA THR A 192 -19.10 2.02 23.94
C THR A 192 -20.07 1.25 23.04
N SER A 193 -20.46 0.06 23.50
CA SER A 193 -21.48 -0.74 22.83
C SER A 193 -22.86 -0.13 23.00
N GLU A 194 -23.51 0.17 21.89
CA GLU A 194 -24.87 0.72 21.87
C GLU A 194 -25.80 -0.14 21.01
N LYS A 195 -27.10 -0.01 21.23
CA LYS A 195 -28.13 -0.82 20.53
C LYS A 195 -27.97 -0.82 19.00
N ASN A 196 -27.60 0.31 18.42
CA ASN A 196 -27.45 0.48 16.97
C ASN A 196 -26.00 0.72 16.52
N LYS A 197 -25.02 0.60 17.43
CA LYS A 197 -23.61 0.83 17.14
C LYS A 197 -22.77 -0.24 17.85
N LYS A 198 -22.63 -1.37 17.15
CA LYS A 198 -21.86 -2.54 17.62
C LYS A 198 -20.49 -2.66 16.99
N THR A 199 -20.22 -1.86 15.96
CA THR A 199 -18.98 -1.90 15.20
C THR A 199 -18.50 -0.48 14.94
N GLY A 200 -17.21 -0.31 14.73
CA GLY A 200 -16.66 0.94 14.23
C GLY A 200 -15.19 0.84 13.86
N LYS A 201 -14.64 1.97 13.45
CA LYS A 201 -13.24 2.13 13.07
C LYS A 201 -12.49 2.95 14.11
N PHE A 202 -11.20 2.69 14.23
CA PHE A 202 -10.29 3.53 14.99
C PHE A 202 -8.91 3.53 14.34
N PHE A 203 -8.22 4.65 14.47
CA PHE A 203 -6.97 4.89 13.77
C PHE A 203 -5.96 5.55 14.70
N SER A 204 -4.67 5.41 14.40
CA SER A 204 -3.64 6.24 15.00
C SER A 204 -3.87 7.72 14.70
N PRO A 205 -3.31 8.65 15.50
CA PRO A 205 -3.38 10.07 15.21
C PRO A 205 -2.89 10.40 13.79
N ARG A 206 -3.57 11.34 13.14
CA ARG A 206 -3.29 11.82 11.77
C ARG A 206 -3.43 10.80 10.64
N TYR A 207 -3.76 9.54 10.90
CA TYR A 207 -3.94 8.53 9.84
C TYR A 207 -4.85 9.06 8.72
N PRO A 208 -4.53 8.84 7.43
CA PRO A 208 -3.46 8.01 6.87
C PRO A 208 -2.10 8.73 6.75
N GLN A 209 -1.96 9.91 7.33
CA GLN A 209 -0.67 10.57 7.46
C GLN A 209 0.09 10.03 8.68
N ASN A 210 1.41 10.18 8.66
CA ASN A 210 2.29 9.71 9.72
C ASN A 210 1.92 10.30 11.10
N TYR A 211 2.04 9.47 12.14
CA TYR A 211 1.73 9.89 13.51
C TYR A 211 2.73 10.92 14.03
N PRO A 212 2.36 11.85 14.92
CA PRO A 212 3.30 12.80 15.53
C PRO A 212 4.31 12.12 16.48
N GLU A 213 5.51 12.71 16.59
CA GLU A 213 6.49 12.39 17.65
C GLU A 213 5.89 12.64 19.04
N GLY A 214 6.22 11.78 20.02
CA GLY A 214 5.75 11.93 21.41
C GLY A 214 4.27 11.66 21.61
N SER A 215 3.59 11.05 20.64
CA SER A 215 2.17 10.69 20.76
C SER A 215 1.95 9.63 21.84
N GLU A 216 1.01 9.87 22.75
CA GLU A 216 0.49 8.87 23.67
C GLU A 216 -1.04 8.88 23.63
N CYS A 217 -1.63 7.87 23.01
CA CYS A 217 -3.07 7.81 22.71
C CYS A 217 -3.70 6.55 23.26
N HIS A 218 -4.90 6.71 23.81
CA HIS A 218 -5.58 5.66 24.56
C HIS A 218 -6.96 5.40 23.98
N TYR A 219 -7.32 4.14 23.76
CA TYR A 219 -8.62 3.73 23.23
C TYR A 219 -9.25 2.71 24.18
N GLN A 220 -10.37 3.08 24.80
CA GLN A 220 -11.11 2.22 25.73
C GLN A 220 -12.33 1.66 25.03
N PHE A 221 -12.49 0.35 25.05
CA PHE A 221 -13.64 -0.36 24.49
C PHE A 221 -14.48 -0.93 25.63
N GLN A 222 -15.78 -0.60 25.62
CA GLN A 222 -16.73 -0.96 26.66
C GLN A 222 -17.91 -1.70 26.02
N ALA A 223 -17.85 -3.03 26.03
CA ALA A 223 -18.91 -3.91 25.53
C ALA A 223 -20.13 -3.89 26.47
N GLY A 224 -21.29 -4.33 25.95
CA GLY A 224 -22.49 -4.51 26.76
C GLY A 224 -22.42 -5.79 27.59
N VAL A 225 -23.37 -5.95 28.52
CA VAL A 225 -23.49 -7.19 29.30
C VAL A 225 -23.70 -8.39 28.36
N GLY A 226 -22.88 -9.43 28.53
CA GLY A 226 -22.88 -10.63 27.67
C GLY A 226 -22.18 -10.43 26.33
N GLU A 227 -21.42 -9.35 26.15
CA GLU A 227 -20.61 -9.08 24.96
C GLU A 227 -19.13 -9.02 25.28
N ARG A 228 -18.30 -9.28 24.26
CA ARG A 228 -16.84 -9.15 24.26
C ARG A 228 -16.40 -8.25 23.11
N VAL A 229 -15.19 -7.73 23.22
CA VAL A 229 -14.58 -6.86 22.20
C VAL A 229 -13.76 -7.74 21.25
N LEU A 230 -13.93 -7.52 19.95
CA LEU A 230 -13.06 -8.03 18.89
C LEU A 230 -12.44 -6.84 18.18
N LEU A 231 -11.12 -6.74 18.19
CA LEU A 231 -10.35 -5.77 17.43
C LEU A 231 -9.72 -6.44 16.22
N THR A 232 -9.78 -5.77 15.06
CA THR A 232 -9.12 -6.19 13.84
C THR A 232 -8.24 -5.05 13.34
N PHE A 233 -6.93 -5.17 13.50
CA PHE A 233 -5.96 -4.24 12.92
C PHE A 233 -5.69 -4.62 11.47
N HIS A 234 -6.13 -3.79 10.53
CA HIS A 234 -5.96 -4.04 9.10
C HIS A 234 -4.54 -3.79 8.64
N ASN A 235 -3.92 -2.74 9.19
CA ASN A 235 -2.55 -2.35 8.91
C ASN A 235 -1.96 -1.64 10.14
N ILE A 236 -0.72 -1.98 10.47
CA ILE A 236 0.13 -1.31 11.46
C ILE A 236 1.47 -1.06 10.78
N GLN A 237 2.02 0.15 10.89
CA GLN A 237 3.32 0.58 10.40
C GLN A 237 3.94 1.52 11.43
N LEU A 238 4.92 1.02 12.18
CA LEU A 238 5.62 1.72 13.26
C LEU A 238 7.14 1.64 13.06
N GLU A 239 7.89 2.54 13.69
CA GLU A 239 9.35 2.47 13.73
C GLU A 239 9.82 1.30 14.61
N ASP A 240 10.54 0.33 14.04
CA ASP A 240 11.22 -0.76 14.78
C ASP A 240 12.73 -0.66 14.57
N ILE A 241 13.47 -0.67 15.67
CA ILE A 241 14.94 -0.59 15.70
C ILE A 241 15.55 -1.90 16.23
N HIS A 242 14.78 -2.75 16.93
CA HIS A 242 15.35 -3.80 17.78
C HIS A 242 14.71 -5.18 17.64
N GLY A 243 13.77 -5.39 16.70
CA GLY A 243 13.20 -6.71 16.37
C GLY A 243 12.29 -7.31 17.47
N SER A 244 12.31 -6.74 18.67
CA SER A 244 11.42 -7.05 19.80
C SER A 244 10.71 -5.79 20.30
N CYS A 245 9.41 -5.91 20.59
CA CYS A 245 8.59 -4.79 21.05
C CYS A 245 8.94 -4.29 22.46
N SER A 246 9.66 -5.10 23.26
CA SER A 246 10.04 -4.72 24.63
C SER A 246 10.94 -3.48 24.70
N HIS A 247 11.71 -3.22 23.63
CA HIS A 247 12.59 -2.06 23.51
C HIS A 247 12.25 -1.17 22.31
N SER A 248 11.08 -1.40 21.70
CA SER A 248 10.68 -0.57 20.55
C SER A 248 10.34 0.83 21.03
N PRO A 249 10.82 1.86 20.32
CA PRO A 249 10.45 3.24 20.63
C PRO A 249 8.95 3.48 20.40
N ASP A 250 8.38 2.84 19.36
CA ASP A 250 6.97 2.98 19.01
C ASP A 250 6.25 1.66 19.21
N LYS A 251 5.08 1.69 19.88
CA LYS A 251 4.28 0.49 20.12
C LYS A 251 2.79 0.73 20.32
N VAL A 252 2.01 -0.25 19.88
CA VAL A 252 0.60 -0.45 20.22
C VAL A 252 0.51 -1.60 21.21
N THR A 253 0.04 -1.32 22.42
CA THR A 253 -0.19 -2.31 23.48
C THR A 253 -1.69 -2.54 23.61
N VAL A 254 -2.15 -3.78 23.41
CA VAL A 254 -3.54 -4.20 23.59
C VAL A 254 -3.64 -4.93 24.92
N ILE A 255 -4.59 -4.51 25.74
CA ILE A 255 -4.74 -4.88 27.13
C ILE A 255 -6.17 -5.36 27.34
N ASP A 256 -6.31 -6.52 27.97
CA ASP A 256 -7.60 -7.15 28.25
C ASP A 256 -8.10 -6.71 29.62
N GLY A 257 -8.70 -5.53 29.63
CA GLY A 257 -9.14 -4.82 30.81
C GLY A 257 -9.47 -3.36 30.53
N ILE A 258 -9.44 -2.53 31.57
CA ILE A 258 -9.92 -1.14 31.56
C ILE A 258 -8.75 -0.14 31.45
N THR A 259 -7.60 -0.49 32.05
CA THR A 259 -6.46 0.41 32.24
C THR A 259 -5.15 -0.26 31.85
N ASP A 260 -4.06 0.51 31.84
CA ASP A 260 -2.72 0.01 31.55
C ASP A 260 -2.09 -0.87 32.65
N ASN A 261 -2.79 -1.06 33.77
CA ASN A 261 -2.41 -2.01 34.83
C ASN A 261 -2.97 -3.42 34.63
N ASP A 262 -3.89 -3.58 33.67
CA ASP A 262 -4.53 -4.87 33.38
C ASP A 262 -3.65 -5.75 32.45
N PRO A 263 -3.96 -7.05 32.29
CA PRO A 263 -3.12 -7.98 31.51
C PRO A 263 -2.97 -7.59 30.03
N VAL A 264 -1.73 -7.43 29.58
CA VAL A 264 -1.39 -7.23 28.16
C VAL A 264 -1.67 -8.51 27.37
N VAL A 265 -2.42 -8.40 26.28
CA VAL A 265 -2.74 -9.52 25.37
C VAL A 265 -2.01 -9.45 24.04
N ALA A 266 -1.59 -8.27 23.60
CA ALA A 266 -0.73 -8.12 22.42
C ALA A 266 0.12 -6.85 22.49
N GLU A 267 1.30 -6.88 21.88
CA GLU A 267 2.12 -5.71 21.60
C GLU A 267 2.54 -5.74 20.12
N PHE A 268 2.45 -4.58 19.46
CA PHE A 268 2.88 -4.39 18.07
C PHE A 268 3.84 -3.22 18.00
N CYS A 269 4.98 -3.40 17.32
CA CYS A 269 6.06 -2.40 17.27
C CYS A 269 6.63 -2.21 15.86
N ARG A 270 6.08 -2.90 14.86
CA ARG A 270 6.58 -2.92 13.48
C ARG A 270 5.44 -3.02 12.49
N THR A 271 5.75 -3.36 11.24
CA THR A 271 4.71 -3.59 10.23
C THR A 271 3.95 -4.89 10.53
N HIS A 272 2.65 -4.79 10.76
CA HIS A 272 1.72 -5.92 10.89
C HIS A 272 0.51 -5.72 9.99
N ASN A 273 -0.10 -6.80 9.53
CA ASN A 273 -1.32 -6.76 8.71
C ASN A 273 -2.30 -7.84 9.17
N GLN A 274 -3.58 -7.48 9.28
CA GLN A 274 -4.69 -8.39 9.61
C GLN A 274 -4.52 -9.12 10.96
N GLU A 275 -4.29 -8.37 12.04
CA GLU A 275 -4.21 -8.92 13.40
C GLU A 275 -5.60 -8.87 14.07
N GLU A 276 -6.06 -10.00 14.61
CA GLU A 276 -7.34 -10.10 15.34
C GLU A 276 -7.11 -10.43 16.81
N ILE A 277 -7.72 -9.64 17.69
CA ILE A 277 -7.57 -9.76 19.14
C ILE A 277 -8.96 -9.69 19.78
N SER A 278 -9.29 -10.68 20.62
CA SER A 278 -10.56 -10.71 21.35
C SER A 278 -10.31 -10.59 22.85
N SER A 279 -11.09 -9.74 23.52
CA SER A 279 -11.06 -9.60 24.98
C SER A 279 -11.58 -10.84 25.67
N THR A 280 -11.26 -11.07 26.93
CA THR A 280 -11.89 -12.10 27.79
C THR A 280 -13.15 -11.61 28.49
N GLY A 281 -13.23 -10.30 28.74
CA GLY A 281 -14.38 -9.64 29.36
C GLY A 281 -15.04 -8.60 28.46
N GLN A 282 -15.81 -7.71 29.10
CA GLN A 282 -16.52 -6.63 28.42
C GLN A 282 -15.60 -5.48 28.04
N GLU A 283 -14.41 -5.42 28.64
CA GLU A 283 -13.50 -4.29 28.51
C GLU A 283 -12.24 -4.67 27.75
N MET A 284 -11.77 -3.74 26.92
CA MET A 284 -10.48 -3.84 26.25
C MET A 284 -9.87 -2.45 26.15
N TYR A 285 -8.56 -2.37 26.27
CA TYR A 285 -7.83 -1.13 26.27
C TYR A 285 -6.67 -1.19 25.27
N VAL A 286 -6.47 -0.12 24.51
CA VAL A 286 -5.36 0.00 23.58
C VAL A 286 -4.58 1.26 23.90
N LYS A 287 -3.27 1.11 24.12
CA LYS A 287 -2.31 2.20 24.33
C LYS A 287 -1.37 2.28 23.13
N PHE A 288 -1.34 3.42 22.47
CA PHE A 288 -0.39 3.74 21.41
C PHE A 288 0.64 4.73 21.95
N SER A 289 1.90 4.32 22.01
CA SER A 289 3.01 5.12 22.55
C SER A 289 4.10 5.30 21.49
N VAL A 290 4.55 6.54 21.31
CA VAL A 290 5.57 6.94 20.33
C VAL A 290 6.70 7.64 21.06
N ASP A 291 7.87 7.01 21.09
CA ASP A 291 9.14 7.54 21.61
C ASP A 291 10.21 7.61 20.49
N GLY A 292 9.82 7.26 19.27
CA GLY A 292 10.67 7.19 18.09
C GLY A 292 10.88 8.54 17.41
N LYS A 293 11.99 8.64 16.68
CA LYS A 293 12.34 9.84 15.90
C LYS A 293 11.84 9.76 14.48
N ARG A 294 11.58 8.57 13.92
CA ARG A 294 10.97 8.41 12.60
C ARG A 294 9.49 8.13 12.75
N GLN A 295 8.68 9.01 12.17
CA GLN A 295 7.25 8.81 12.12
C GLN A 295 6.88 7.93 10.92
N MET A 296 6.05 6.93 11.16
CA MET A 296 5.49 6.02 10.15
C MET A 296 3.97 6.22 10.04
N GLN A 297 3.29 5.49 9.16
CA GLN A 297 1.87 5.71 8.88
C GLN A 297 0.94 5.40 10.08
N GLY A 298 1.38 4.61 11.05
CA GLY A 298 0.59 4.23 12.22
C GLY A 298 -0.33 3.06 11.93
N PHE A 299 -1.58 3.11 12.37
CA PHE A 299 -2.50 1.97 12.21
C PHE A 299 -3.92 2.35 11.79
N SER A 300 -4.57 1.39 11.13
CA SER A 300 -5.99 1.39 10.80
C SER A 300 -6.63 0.11 11.31
N ALA A 301 -7.71 0.24 12.08
CA ALA A 301 -8.33 -0.89 12.75
C ALA A 301 -9.85 -0.73 12.84
N THR A 302 -10.52 -1.86 13.06
CA THR A 302 -11.94 -1.93 13.37
C THR A 302 -12.17 -2.62 14.71
N TYR A 303 -13.31 -2.33 15.33
CA TYR A 303 -13.80 -3.02 16.51
C TYR A 303 -15.21 -3.56 16.26
N THR A 304 -15.54 -4.68 16.89
CA THR A 304 -16.87 -5.27 16.96
C THR A 304 -17.16 -5.74 18.37
N PHE A 305 -18.33 -5.40 18.90
CA PHE A 305 -18.87 -5.99 20.13
C PHE A 305 -19.65 -7.26 19.75
N ILE A 306 -19.08 -8.42 20.08
CA ILE A 306 -19.63 -9.75 19.77
C ILE A 306 -20.30 -10.34 21.00
N GLN A 307 -21.31 -11.17 20.83
CA GLN A 307 -21.96 -11.86 21.96
C GLN A 307 -21.07 -13.00 22.48
N GLU A 308 -21.08 -13.23 23.79
CA GLU A 308 -20.33 -14.33 24.43
C GLU A 308 -20.75 -15.73 23.94
N ASP A 309 -21.96 -15.86 23.36
CA ASP A 309 -22.57 -17.13 22.95
C ASP A 309 -22.17 -17.64 21.55
N ASP A 310 -21.25 -16.98 20.83
CA ASP A 310 -20.62 -17.57 19.65
C ASP A 310 -19.60 -18.65 20.06
N LYS A 311 -20.14 -19.80 20.48
CA LYS A 311 -19.40 -21.04 20.68
C LYS A 311 -18.77 -21.48 19.35
N LEU A 312 -17.48 -21.22 19.17
CA LEU A 312 -16.64 -22.23 18.51
C LEU A 312 -16.71 -23.52 19.35
N PRO A 313 -16.79 -24.72 18.74
CA PRO A 313 -16.86 -25.98 19.47
C PRO A 313 -15.55 -26.22 20.23
N THR A 314 -15.50 -25.78 21.48
CA THR A 314 -14.54 -26.23 22.48
C THR A 314 -15.02 -27.56 23.03
N THR A 315 -14.51 -28.66 22.48
CA THR A 315 -14.57 -29.96 23.16
C THR A 315 -13.46 -30.06 24.18
N VAL A 316 -13.52 -29.27 25.26
CA VAL A 316 -13.00 -29.68 26.57
C VAL A 316 -13.85 -28.97 27.63
N SER A 317 -15.01 -29.54 27.98
CA SER A 317 -15.69 -29.17 29.21
C SER A 317 -15.00 -29.89 30.37
N HIS A 318 -14.28 -29.13 31.20
CA HIS A 318 -14.09 -29.48 32.61
C HIS A 318 -15.29 -28.94 33.39
N PRO A 319 -16.21 -29.77 33.89
CA PRO A 319 -17.29 -29.30 34.74
C PRO A 319 -16.85 -29.34 36.20
N THR A 320 -16.75 -28.17 36.84
CA THR A 320 -16.72 -28.08 38.30
C THR A 320 -18.12 -27.69 38.78
N LYS A 321 -18.86 -28.65 39.36
CA LYS A 321 -19.57 -28.55 40.65
C LYS A 321 -20.61 -29.67 40.80
N ILE A 322 -20.56 -30.25 42.00
CA ILE A 322 -21.29 -31.41 42.52
C ILE A 322 -22.74 -31.01 42.89
N PRO A 323 -23.73 -31.86 42.57
CA PRO A 323 -24.90 -32.05 43.41
C PRO A 323 -24.81 -33.40 44.14
N VAL A 324 -25.22 -33.35 45.41
CA VAL A 324 -25.23 -34.43 46.40
C VAL A 324 -26.22 -35.54 46.03
N GLY A 325 -25.80 -36.80 46.17
CA GLY A 325 -26.65 -37.88 46.65
C GLY A 325 -26.90 -39.08 45.73
N GLY A 326 -26.35 -40.24 46.12
CA GLY A 326 -27.13 -41.48 46.18
C GLY A 326 -26.86 -42.61 45.18
N HIS A 327 -26.04 -43.57 45.62
CA HIS A 327 -26.07 -45.03 45.32
C HIS A 327 -25.67 -45.56 43.93
N GLY A 328 -24.59 -46.38 43.91
CA GLY A 328 -24.45 -47.45 42.92
C GLY A 328 -23.03 -47.85 42.53
N LYS A 329 -22.30 -48.50 43.44
CA LYS A 329 -21.05 -49.28 43.33
C LYS A 329 -20.54 -49.66 41.92
N ALA A 330 -19.27 -49.35 41.63
CA ALA A 330 -18.23 -50.35 41.32
C ALA A 330 -16.82 -49.74 41.47
N SER A 331 -15.90 -50.57 41.94
CA SER A 331 -14.61 -50.29 42.57
C SER A 331 -13.51 -49.65 41.70
N THR A 332 -12.87 -48.67 42.32
CA THR A 332 -11.54 -48.11 42.13
C THR A 332 -10.41 -49.13 42.30
N GLU A 333 -9.34 -48.98 41.51
CA GLU A 333 -7.97 -48.88 42.03
C GLU A 333 -7.20 -47.84 41.20
N SER A 334 -7.08 -46.64 41.76
CA SER A 334 -6.25 -45.54 41.30
C SER A 334 -5.02 -45.45 42.20
N LYS A 335 -3.81 -45.66 41.66
CA LYS A 335 -2.58 -45.15 42.29
C LYS A 335 -2.37 -43.72 41.79
N GLY A 336 -2.59 -42.76 42.68
CA GLY A 336 -2.26 -41.36 42.44
C GLY A 336 -0.75 -41.16 42.39
N ILE A 337 -0.29 -40.36 41.41
CA ILE A 337 1.05 -39.77 41.43
C ILE A 337 0.89 -38.36 42.00
N SER A 338 1.51 -38.14 43.15
CA SER A 338 1.71 -36.84 43.78
C SER A 338 2.57 -35.96 42.87
N TYR A 339 2.11 -34.73 42.63
CA TYR A 339 2.92 -33.68 41.98
C TYR A 339 3.97 -33.19 42.98
N ASN A 340 5.24 -33.38 42.60
CA ASN A 340 6.40 -32.80 43.26
C ASN A 340 6.75 -31.47 42.54
N PRO A 341 6.93 -30.33 43.24
CA PRO A 341 7.21 -29.04 42.60
C PRO A 341 8.57 -28.92 41.86
N ASP A 342 9.46 -29.91 41.96
CA ASP A 342 10.84 -29.82 41.46
C ASP A 342 11.08 -30.49 40.09
N LYS A 343 10.09 -30.56 39.19
CA LYS A 343 10.31 -31.11 37.84
C LYS A 343 9.65 -30.27 36.73
N PRO A 344 10.41 -29.81 35.72
CA PRO A 344 9.84 -29.06 34.60
C PRO A 344 8.85 -29.91 33.80
N PRO A 345 7.85 -29.28 33.15
CA PRO A 345 6.78 -29.99 32.47
C PRO A 345 7.35 -30.86 31.35
N THR A 346 6.95 -32.13 31.33
CA THR A 346 7.31 -33.10 30.29
C THR A 346 6.71 -32.68 28.95
N PHE A 347 7.59 -32.44 27.98
CA PHE A 347 7.30 -32.07 26.59
C PHE A 347 6.38 -33.08 25.90
N ASN A 348 5.35 -32.61 25.20
CA ASN A 348 4.60 -33.40 24.22
C ASN A 348 5.40 -33.39 22.89
N PRO A 349 5.96 -34.52 22.44
CA PRO A 349 6.81 -34.58 21.25
C PRO A 349 6.10 -34.29 19.93
N ASN A 350 4.77 -34.15 19.95
CA ASN A 350 3.97 -34.03 18.73
C ASN A 350 3.46 -32.59 18.51
N CYS A 351 4.27 -31.77 17.85
CA CYS A 351 3.94 -30.40 17.44
C CYS A 351 3.36 -30.30 16.01
N HIS A 352 2.84 -31.41 15.47
CA HIS A 352 2.18 -31.39 14.17
C HIS A 352 0.80 -30.75 14.25
N MET A 353 0.49 -29.85 13.31
CA MET A 353 -0.80 -29.14 13.23
C MET A 353 -1.39 -29.24 11.82
N GLN A 354 -2.72 -29.24 11.74
CA GLN A 354 -3.45 -29.24 10.49
C GLN A 354 -4.52 -28.14 10.49
N PHE A 355 -4.54 -27.35 9.43
CA PHE A 355 -5.44 -26.24 9.21
C PHE A 355 -6.28 -26.52 7.98
N SER A 356 -7.60 -26.36 8.08
CA SER A 356 -8.50 -26.53 6.96
C SER A 356 -9.36 -25.30 6.75
N SER A 357 -9.51 -24.90 5.49
CA SER A 357 -10.40 -23.80 5.10
C SER A 357 -11.89 -24.10 5.34
N SER A 358 -12.24 -25.37 5.57
CA SER A 358 -13.59 -25.77 6.00
C SER A 358 -13.88 -25.39 7.45
N THR A 359 -12.84 -25.26 8.28
CA THR A 359 -12.95 -24.92 9.70
C THR A 359 -12.67 -23.45 9.94
N ARG A 360 -11.59 -22.92 9.35
CA ARG A 360 -11.20 -21.51 9.49
C ARG A 360 -10.44 -21.03 8.26
N LYS A 361 -10.83 -19.88 7.71
CA LYS A 361 -10.25 -19.31 6.47
C LYS A 361 -8.92 -18.60 6.70
N ASN A 362 -8.59 -18.21 7.91
CA ASN A 362 -7.33 -17.53 8.27
C ASN A 362 -6.95 -17.89 9.71
N GLY A 363 -5.77 -17.49 10.17
CA GLY A 363 -5.35 -17.70 11.55
C GLY A 363 -3.85 -17.59 11.72
N THR A 364 -3.36 -18.01 12.88
CA THR A 364 -1.93 -17.96 13.20
C THR A 364 -1.40 -19.34 13.57
N PHE A 365 -0.11 -19.53 13.36
CA PHE A 365 0.66 -20.68 13.84
C PHE A 365 2.06 -20.23 14.23
N ALA A 366 2.68 -20.95 15.16
CA ALA A 366 3.97 -20.56 15.73
C ALA A 366 4.80 -21.80 16.08
N SER A 367 6.11 -21.62 16.22
CA SER A 367 6.97 -22.64 16.80
C SER A 367 6.54 -22.99 18.23
N PRO A 368 6.82 -24.20 18.73
CA PRO A 368 6.51 -24.55 20.10
C PRO A 368 7.13 -23.55 21.09
N ASN A 369 6.39 -23.27 22.16
CA ASN A 369 6.73 -22.33 23.24
C ASN A 369 6.82 -20.85 22.86
N PHE A 370 6.65 -20.46 21.59
CA PHE A 370 6.74 -19.05 21.17
C PHE A 370 5.90 -18.14 22.09
N PRO A 371 6.43 -17.00 22.59
CA PRO A 371 7.73 -16.39 22.27
C PRO A 371 8.92 -16.89 23.11
N GLN A 372 8.75 -17.94 23.91
CA GLN A 372 9.86 -18.59 24.60
C GLN A 372 10.64 -19.50 23.65
N ALA A 373 11.86 -19.85 24.08
CA ALA A 373 12.75 -20.66 23.28
C ALA A 373 12.13 -21.99 22.85
N TYR A 374 12.22 -22.30 21.55
CA TYR A 374 11.71 -23.57 21.04
C TYR A 374 12.59 -24.75 21.50
N PRO A 375 12.06 -25.98 21.54
CA PRO A 375 12.86 -27.17 21.86
C PRO A 375 13.92 -27.48 20.78
N ALA A 376 15.07 -28.02 21.18
CA ALA A 376 16.05 -28.60 20.25
C ALA A 376 15.63 -30.03 19.81
N ASP A 377 16.15 -30.49 18.68
CA ASP A 377 15.92 -31.82 18.10
C ASP A 377 14.44 -32.15 17.83
N ILE A 378 13.69 -31.20 17.29
CA ILE A 378 12.27 -31.40 16.93
C ILE A 378 12.02 -31.17 15.44
N GLN A 379 10.96 -31.81 14.96
CA GLN A 379 10.41 -31.54 13.63
C GLN A 379 8.90 -31.33 13.73
N CYS A 380 8.45 -30.08 13.58
CA CYS A 380 7.03 -29.73 13.53
C CYS A 380 6.55 -29.65 12.09
N ARG A 381 5.30 -30.06 11.87
CA ARG A 381 4.68 -30.06 10.54
C ARG A 381 3.35 -29.33 10.62
N TYR A 382 3.21 -28.27 9.86
CA TYR A 382 1.99 -27.48 9.74
C TYR A 382 1.42 -27.71 8.35
N THR A 383 0.28 -28.38 8.25
CA THR A 383 -0.37 -28.67 6.96
C THR A 383 -1.58 -27.78 6.76
N PHE A 384 -1.70 -27.19 5.57
CA PHE A 384 -2.79 -26.30 5.21
C PHE A 384 -3.57 -26.91 4.05
N GLN A 385 -4.87 -27.09 4.25
CA GLN A 385 -5.78 -27.71 3.28
C GLN A 385 -6.97 -26.79 2.98
N GLY A 386 -6.88 -26.12 1.84
CA GLY A 386 -7.95 -25.36 1.21
C GLY A 386 -8.89 -26.22 0.38
N SER A 387 -9.83 -25.57 -0.27
CA SER A 387 -10.88 -26.17 -1.10
C SER A 387 -11.03 -25.43 -2.42
N GLY A 388 -11.36 -26.14 -3.50
CA GLY A 388 -11.65 -25.55 -4.81
C GLY A 388 -10.53 -24.66 -5.33
N LYS A 389 -10.84 -23.37 -5.53
CA LYS A 389 -9.94 -22.34 -6.11
C LYS A 389 -9.04 -21.65 -5.07
N GLU A 390 -9.07 -22.08 -3.82
CA GLU A 390 -8.29 -21.44 -2.76
C GLU A 390 -6.80 -21.69 -2.93
N ARG A 391 -6.00 -20.76 -2.42
CA ARG A 391 -4.56 -20.83 -2.24
C ARG A 391 -4.23 -20.51 -0.80
N VAL A 392 -3.18 -21.11 -0.28
CA VAL A 392 -2.65 -20.83 1.05
C VAL A 392 -1.66 -19.69 0.89
N GLN A 393 -1.91 -18.59 1.58
CA GLN A 393 -1.00 -17.47 1.71
C GLN A 393 -0.47 -17.43 3.14
N ILE A 394 0.85 -17.32 3.31
CA ILE A 394 1.50 -17.27 4.63
C ILE A 394 2.39 -16.04 4.70
N PHE A 395 2.28 -15.31 5.80
CA PHE A 395 3.12 -14.17 6.14
C PHE A 395 3.69 -14.37 7.54
N PHE A 396 5.01 -14.37 7.67
CA PHE A 396 5.66 -14.43 8.97
C PHE A 396 5.54 -13.06 9.65
N THR A 397 5.21 -13.04 10.95
CA THR A 397 5.20 -11.81 11.78
C THR A 397 6.44 -11.74 12.67
N ASP A 398 7.05 -12.89 12.95
CA ASP A 398 8.28 -13.07 13.73
C ASP A 398 9.06 -14.25 13.14
N LEU A 399 10.37 -14.09 13.02
CA LEU A 399 11.32 -15.17 12.76
C LEU A 399 12.62 -14.87 13.51
N ASP A 400 12.99 -15.79 14.39
CA ASP A 400 14.28 -15.81 15.07
C ASP A 400 14.62 -17.29 15.29
N LEU A 401 15.41 -17.86 14.39
CA LEU A 401 15.94 -19.22 14.48
C LEU A 401 17.45 -19.17 14.71
N TYR A 402 17.97 -20.19 15.40
CA TYR A 402 19.38 -20.27 15.72
C TYR A 402 20.21 -20.40 14.44
N TYR A 403 21.05 -19.41 14.19
CA TYR A 403 22.02 -19.43 13.11
C TYR A 403 23.35 -18.84 13.62
N PRO A 404 24.42 -19.64 13.74
CA PRO A 404 25.66 -19.23 14.41
C PRO A 404 26.53 -18.23 13.61
N HIS A 405 26.18 -17.97 12.35
CA HIS A 405 26.99 -17.17 11.42
C HIS A 405 26.38 -15.80 11.08
N GLY A 406 25.45 -15.29 11.91
CA GLY A 406 24.78 -14.00 11.70
C GLY A 406 23.43 -14.17 11.02
N ASP A 407 23.25 -13.59 9.83
CA ASP A 407 22.04 -13.75 9.01
C ASP A 407 22.39 -14.45 7.68
N PRO A 408 21.61 -15.45 7.23
CA PRO A 408 21.90 -16.20 6.01
C PRO A 408 21.70 -15.31 4.76
N LYS A 409 22.63 -15.38 3.81
CA LYS A 409 22.52 -14.64 2.54
C LYS A 409 21.82 -15.43 1.45
N THR A 410 21.79 -16.76 1.56
CA THR A 410 21.19 -17.67 0.58
C THR A 410 20.47 -18.82 1.28
N ALA A 411 19.45 -19.40 0.62
CA ALA A 411 18.72 -20.54 1.18
C ALA A 411 19.60 -21.77 1.46
N LYS A 412 20.71 -21.94 0.72
CA LYS A 412 21.69 -23.03 0.94
C LYS A 412 22.39 -22.93 2.28
N GLU A 413 22.52 -21.72 2.83
CA GLU A 413 23.12 -21.50 4.15
C GLU A 413 22.21 -21.98 5.29
N CYS A 414 20.94 -22.26 5.00
CA CYS A 414 20.00 -22.84 5.96
C CYS A 414 20.02 -24.38 5.99
N GLU A 415 20.90 -25.03 5.22
CA GLU A 415 21.09 -26.48 5.28
C GLU A 415 21.86 -26.87 6.54
N GLY A 416 21.33 -27.83 7.31
CA GLY A 416 22.01 -28.37 8.50
C GLY A 416 21.90 -27.51 9.76
N VAL A 417 21.08 -26.46 9.74
CA VAL A 417 20.77 -25.58 10.88
C VAL A 417 19.25 -25.54 11.14
N ASP A 418 18.85 -24.82 12.18
CA ASP A 418 17.44 -24.65 12.54
C ASP A 418 16.73 -23.85 11.45
N SER A 419 15.67 -24.42 10.91
CA SER A 419 15.08 -23.92 9.67
C SER A 419 13.58 -24.14 9.61
N VAL A 420 12.91 -23.22 8.91
CA VAL A 420 11.52 -23.36 8.47
C VAL A 420 11.50 -23.49 6.96
N THR A 421 10.97 -24.61 6.46
CA THR A 421 10.82 -24.90 5.04
C THR A 421 9.35 -24.91 4.66
N ALA A 422 8.98 -24.13 3.66
CA ALA A 422 7.65 -24.17 3.06
C ALA A 422 7.70 -25.00 1.78
N THR A 423 6.79 -25.99 1.68
CA THR A 423 6.72 -26.97 0.61
C THR A 423 5.32 -26.95 -0.01
N VAL A 424 5.28 -27.01 -1.34
CA VAL A 424 4.08 -27.05 -2.16
C VAL A 424 4.09 -28.29 -3.06
N PHE A 425 2.96 -28.59 -3.70
CA PHE A 425 2.86 -29.72 -4.62
C PHE A 425 2.78 -29.24 -6.06
N ILE A 426 3.83 -29.50 -6.84
CA ILE A 426 3.97 -29.08 -8.24
C ILE A 426 4.31 -30.32 -9.08
N ASP A 427 3.58 -30.52 -10.18
CA ASP A 427 3.84 -31.56 -11.19
C ASP A 427 4.05 -32.99 -10.65
N GLY A 428 3.25 -33.37 -9.64
CA GLY A 428 3.30 -34.72 -9.06
C GLY A 428 4.32 -34.89 -7.94
N GLY A 429 5.08 -33.85 -7.61
CA GLY A 429 6.11 -33.86 -6.57
C GLY A 429 5.95 -32.75 -5.53
N ASN A 430 6.57 -32.96 -4.36
CA ASN A 430 6.74 -31.91 -3.37
C ASN A 430 7.95 -31.04 -3.74
N GLN A 431 7.76 -29.73 -3.77
CA GLN A 431 8.79 -28.74 -4.09
C GLN A 431 8.87 -27.71 -2.98
N ASP A 432 10.08 -27.35 -2.57
CA ASP A 432 10.30 -26.30 -1.59
C ASP A 432 10.22 -24.93 -2.28
N ILE A 433 9.35 -24.06 -1.78
CA ILE A 433 9.27 -22.65 -2.23
C ILE A 433 10.24 -21.75 -1.46
N GLY A 434 10.74 -22.21 -0.32
CA GLY A 434 11.78 -21.52 0.44
C GLY A 434 12.14 -22.24 1.73
N THR A 435 13.40 -22.09 2.13
CA THR A 435 13.94 -22.53 3.42
C THR A 435 14.58 -21.33 4.11
N PHE A 436 14.14 -21.06 5.33
CA PHE A 436 14.46 -19.84 6.07
C PHE A 436 15.08 -20.19 7.42
N CYS A 437 16.10 -19.42 7.83
CA CYS A 437 16.81 -19.54 9.09
C CYS A 437 17.34 -18.16 9.53
N GLY A 438 17.89 -18.05 10.74
CA GLY A 438 18.30 -16.76 11.31
C GLY A 438 17.10 -15.86 11.63
N ALA A 439 17.31 -14.54 11.54
CA ALA A 439 16.29 -13.52 11.84
C ALA A 439 15.75 -12.78 10.60
N ASN A 440 16.25 -13.14 9.40
CA ASN A 440 15.80 -12.54 8.14
C ASN A 440 14.35 -12.93 7.81
N MET A 441 13.45 -11.95 7.89
CA MET A 441 12.02 -12.15 7.61
C MET A 441 11.78 -12.65 6.16
N PRO A 442 11.09 -13.80 5.99
CA PRO A 442 10.72 -14.30 4.66
C PRO A 442 9.76 -13.35 3.94
N PRO A 443 9.81 -13.30 2.59
CA PRO A 443 8.75 -12.68 1.82
C PRO A 443 7.43 -13.44 2.02
N MET A 444 6.32 -12.79 1.69
CA MET A 444 5.01 -13.43 1.71
C MET A 444 5.00 -14.65 0.78
N LEU A 445 4.52 -15.77 1.28
CA LEU A 445 4.50 -17.05 0.58
C LEU A 445 3.10 -17.36 0.07
N MET A 446 3.00 -17.95 -1.11
CA MET A 446 1.73 -18.43 -1.66
C MET A 446 1.91 -19.79 -2.32
N SER A 447 0.95 -20.67 -2.09
CA SER A 447 0.93 -21.96 -2.78
C SER A 447 0.41 -21.83 -4.20
N ASN A 448 0.86 -22.74 -5.07
CA ASN A 448 0.35 -22.88 -6.43
C ASN A 448 -1.05 -23.53 -6.49
N ASP A 449 -1.42 -24.28 -5.45
CA ASP A 449 -2.73 -24.94 -5.31
C ASP A 449 -3.31 -24.76 -3.90
N ALA A 450 -4.44 -25.41 -3.58
CA ALA A 450 -5.12 -25.34 -2.29
C ALA A 450 -4.35 -25.99 -1.13
N ARG A 451 -3.09 -26.39 -1.30
CA ARG A 451 -2.30 -27.08 -0.27
C ARG A 451 -0.92 -26.45 -0.10
N MET A 452 -0.49 -26.35 1.15
CA MET A 452 0.87 -26.00 1.53
C MET A 452 1.24 -26.78 2.79
N THR A 453 2.52 -27.14 2.92
CA THR A 453 3.07 -27.68 4.18
C THR A 453 4.24 -26.83 4.61
N VAL A 454 4.29 -26.48 5.88
CA VAL A 454 5.45 -25.83 6.51
C VAL A 454 6.08 -26.82 7.48
N ILE A 455 7.39 -27.02 7.38
CA ILE A 455 8.17 -27.90 8.23
C ILE A 455 9.15 -27.03 9.01
N PHE A 456 9.05 -27.07 10.34
CA PHE A 456 10.05 -26.48 11.23
C PHE A 456 10.94 -27.59 11.76
N LYS A 457 12.26 -27.44 11.62
CA LYS A 457 13.25 -28.38 12.13
C LYS A 457 14.26 -27.65 13.00
N SER A 458 14.49 -28.14 14.22
CA SER A 458 15.59 -27.72 15.08
C SER A 458 16.59 -28.85 15.28
N MET A 459 17.87 -28.52 15.38
CA MET A 459 18.96 -29.47 15.53
C MET A 459 19.29 -29.68 17.00
N SER A 460 19.85 -30.85 17.35
CA SER A 460 20.21 -31.19 18.73
C SER A 460 21.36 -30.37 19.33
N THR A 461 22.17 -29.74 18.47
CA THR A 461 23.35 -28.95 18.85
C THR A 461 23.10 -27.43 18.87
N SER A 462 21.89 -26.99 18.55
CA SER A 462 21.53 -25.58 18.44
C SER A 462 21.24 -24.97 19.80
N ASN A 463 21.50 -23.66 19.97
CA ASN A 463 21.05 -22.89 21.13
C ASN A 463 19.71 -22.22 20.76
N PRO A 464 18.56 -22.76 21.21
CA PRO A 464 17.29 -22.30 20.70
C PRO A 464 17.00 -20.85 21.08
N THR A 465 16.39 -20.12 20.14
CA THR A 465 16.01 -18.71 20.27
C THR A 465 14.48 -18.57 20.25
N LYS A 466 13.92 -17.36 20.11
CA LYS A 466 12.46 -17.09 20.26
C LYS A 466 11.57 -17.93 19.35
N GLY A 467 12.07 -18.34 18.18
CA GLY A 467 11.32 -19.11 17.20
C GLY A 467 10.55 -18.22 16.22
N PHE A 468 9.40 -18.67 15.75
CA PHE A 468 8.63 -17.94 14.74
C PHE A 468 7.14 -17.88 15.07
N LYS A 469 6.48 -16.85 14.53
CA LYS A 469 5.03 -16.73 14.45
C LYS A 469 4.66 -16.27 13.04
N ALA A 470 3.60 -16.87 12.49
CA ALA A 470 3.12 -16.57 11.16
C ALA A 470 1.60 -16.58 11.10
N VAL A 471 1.07 -15.80 10.16
CA VAL A 471 -0.35 -15.71 9.79
C VAL A 471 -0.55 -16.51 8.50
N TYR A 472 -1.61 -17.31 8.45
CA TYR A 472 -2.06 -17.99 7.23
C TYR A 472 -3.44 -17.48 6.80
N SER A 473 -3.71 -17.52 5.49
CA SER A 473 -5.02 -17.24 4.91
C SER A 473 -5.28 -18.13 3.70
N PHE A 474 -6.53 -18.57 3.54
CA PHE A 474 -7.03 -19.26 2.35
C PHE A 474 -7.70 -18.23 1.46
N VAL A 475 -7.07 -17.88 0.35
CA VAL A 475 -7.49 -16.80 -0.55
C VAL A 475 -7.83 -17.33 -1.93
N THR A 476 -8.87 -16.79 -2.56
CA THR A 476 -9.23 -17.14 -3.96
C THR A 476 -8.72 -16.11 -4.95
N ASN A 477 -8.43 -14.89 -4.51
CA ASN A 477 -8.06 -13.76 -5.35
C ASN A 477 -6.54 -13.65 -5.58
N PHE A 478 -5.75 -14.68 -5.30
CA PHE A 478 -4.30 -14.68 -5.54
C PHE A 478 -3.56 -13.51 -4.86
N GLY A 479 -4.13 -12.91 -3.81
CA GLY A 479 -3.59 -11.71 -3.15
C GLY A 479 -3.79 -10.40 -3.93
N ILE A 480 -4.49 -10.43 -5.07
CA ILE A 480 -4.77 -9.26 -5.92
C ILE A 480 -6.04 -8.57 -5.39
N GLN A 481 -5.90 -7.29 -5.03
CA GLN A 481 -6.97 -6.49 -4.39
C GLN A 481 -7.71 -5.56 -5.36
N THR A 482 -7.29 -5.50 -6.62
CA THR A 482 -7.87 -4.63 -7.66
C THR A 482 -8.56 -5.43 -8.75
N GLY A 483 -9.46 -4.76 -9.47
CA GLY A 483 -10.31 -5.42 -10.47
C GLY A 483 -11.41 -6.27 -9.85
N GLU A 484 -12.31 -6.75 -10.70
CA GLU A 484 -13.38 -7.68 -10.32
C GLU A 484 -12.93 -9.11 -10.66
N GLN A 485 -12.87 -10.00 -9.67
CA GLN A 485 -12.48 -11.38 -9.92
C GLN A 485 -13.53 -12.12 -10.77
N ASP A 486 -13.10 -12.76 -11.86
CA ASP A 486 -13.96 -13.59 -12.69
C ASP A 486 -14.25 -14.93 -11.99
N GLN A 487 -15.52 -15.17 -11.69
CA GLN A 487 -15.98 -16.37 -11.00
C GLN A 487 -15.81 -17.66 -11.82
N HIS A 488 -15.70 -17.57 -13.15
CA HIS A 488 -15.55 -18.72 -14.03
C HIS A 488 -14.09 -19.16 -14.14
N MET A 489 -13.14 -18.25 -13.93
CA MET A 489 -11.71 -18.55 -14.02
C MET A 489 -11.11 -18.87 -12.67
N VAL A 490 -9.99 -19.60 -12.66
CA VAL A 490 -9.21 -19.80 -11.43
C VAL A 490 -8.53 -18.49 -11.06
N CYS A 491 -7.75 -17.90 -11.98
CA CYS A 491 -7.14 -16.60 -11.83
C CYS A 491 -7.51 -15.67 -12.99
N GLY A 492 -8.54 -14.86 -12.79
CA GLY A 492 -9.05 -13.92 -13.79
C GLY A 492 -9.54 -12.64 -13.14
N PHE A 493 -9.15 -11.48 -13.64
CA PHE A 493 -9.53 -10.17 -13.10
C PHE A 493 -10.03 -9.25 -14.20
N ILE A 494 -11.15 -8.58 -13.95
CA ILE A 494 -11.87 -7.76 -14.92
C ILE A 494 -11.80 -6.29 -14.51
N TYR A 495 -11.38 -5.45 -15.45
CA TYR A 495 -11.26 -4.00 -15.33
C TYR A 495 -12.13 -3.37 -16.41
N LYS A 496 -13.04 -2.47 -16.00
CA LYS A 496 -14.00 -1.84 -16.90
C LYS A 496 -13.87 -0.32 -16.82
N SER A 497 -13.83 0.37 -17.96
CA SER A 497 -13.69 1.83 -17.97
C SER A 497 -14.86 2.55 -17.30
N GLN A 498 -16.05 1.94 -17.31
CA GLN A 498 -17.23 2.46 -16.61
C GLN A 498 -17.10 2.41 -15.08
N LYS A 499 -16.26 1.52 -14.54
CA LYS A 499 -16.01 1.41 -13.09
C LYS A 499 -14.86 2.29 -12.65
N SER A 500 -13.75 2.29 -13.40
CA SER A 500 -12.61 3.16 -13.13
C SER A 500 -11.83 3.44 -14.42
N ARG A 501 -11.53 4.73 -14.68
CA ARG A 501 -10.76 5.17 -15.85
C ARG A 501 -9.27 4.84 -15.77
N ASN A 502 -8.73 4.55 -14.58
CA ASN A 502 -7.34 4.11 -14.39
C ASN A 502 -7.17 3.37 -13.06
N GLY A 503 -6.00 2.76 -12.85
CA GLY A 503 -5.69 2.05 -11.61
C GLY A 503 -4.41 1.25 -11.71
N THR A 504 -4.17 0.41 -10.72
CA THR A 504 -3.04 -0.54 -10.71
C THR A 504 -3.52 -1.98 -10.66
N PHE A 505 -2.68 -2.89 -11.12
CA PHE A 505 -2.84 -4.33 -10.98
C PHE A 505 -1.47 -4.98 -10.78
N THR A 506 -1.45 -6.13 -10.12
CA THR A 506 -0.21 -6.80 -9.74
C THR A 506 -0.20 -8.25 -10.20
N SER A 507 0.98 -8.85 -10.28
CA SER A 507 1.12 -10.31 -10.30
C SER A 507 0.51 -10.91 -9.02
N PRO A 508 0.17 -12.21 -9.04
CA PRO A 508 -0.20 -12.93 -7.83
C PRO A 508 0.82 -12.77 -6.71
N ASN A 509 0.34 -12.72 -5.46
CA ASN A 509 1.12 -12.66 -4.23
C ASN A 509 2.09 -11.47 -4.09
N TYR A 510 2.03 -10.47 -4.97
CA TYR A 510 2.86 -9.27 -4.88
C TYR A 510 2.65 -8.55 -3.52
N PRO A 511 3.71 -8.06 -2.83
CA PRO A 511 5.12 -7.98 -3.25
C PRO A 511 5.97 -9.24 -2.94
N GLY A 512 5.35 -10.31 -2.44
CA GLY A 512 5.98 -11.62 -2.31
C GLY A 512 6.21 -12.31 -3.65
N PHE A 513 6.90 -13.45 -3.63
CA PHE A 513 7.14 -14.22 -4.85
C PHE A 513 5.83 -14.74 -5.44
N TYR A 514 5.66 -14.60 -6.76
CA TYR A 514 4.50 -15.19 -7.41
C TYR A 514 4.57 -16.74 -7.35
N PRO A 515 3.43 -17.43 -7.27
CA PRO A 515 3.41 -18.88 -7.26
C PRO A 515 3.81 -19.45 -8.63
N ARG A 516 4.57 -20.54 -8.61
CA ARG A 516 4.94 -21.35 -9.78
C ARG A 516 3.73 -22.05 -10.40
N ASN A 517 3.83 -22.47 -11.66
CA ASN A 517 2.76 -23.12 -12.44
C ASN A 517 1.41 -22.39 -12.34
N THR A 518 1.45 -21.06 -12.44
CA THR A 518 0.26 -20.20 -12.30
C THR A 518 0.04 -19.42 -13.59
N GLU A 519 -1.20 -19.45 -14.08
CA GLU A 519 -1.63 -18.64 -15.22
C GLU A 519 -2.77 -17.72 -14.77
N CYS A 520 -2.57 -16.42 -14.95
CA CYS A 520 -3.49 -15.37 -14.53
C CYS A 520 -3.81 -14.43 -15.69
N HIS A 521 -5.10 -14.10 -15.83
CA HIS A 521 -5.58 -13.22 -16.89
C HIS A 521 -6.17 -11.93 -16.32
N TYR A 522 -5.84 -10.82 -16.96
CA TYR A 522 -6.37 -9.49 -16.64
C TYR A 522 -7.07 -8.97 -17.89
N TYR A 523 -8.37 -8.74 -17.78
CA TYR A 523 -9.25 -8.34 -18.86
C TYR A 523 -9.63 -6.88 -18.72
N PHE A 524 -9.27 -6.06 -19.70
CA PHE A 524 -9.58 -4.65 -19.74
C PHE A 524 -10.65 -4.41 -20.81
N TYR A 525 -11.80 -3.89 -20.38
CA TYR A 525 -12.92 -3.52 -21.23
C TYR A 525 -13.05 -1.99 -21.24
N ALA A 526 -12.53 -1.37 -22.29
CA ALA A 526 -12.68 0.04 -22.56
C ALA A 526 -14.08 0.36 -23.12
N GLY A 527 -14.46 1.62 -23.02
CA GLY A 527 -15.65 2.16 -23.63
C GLY A 527 -15.46 2.37 -25.13
N LYS A 528 -16.56 2.63 -25.84
CA LYS A 528 -16.52 2.88 -27.29
C LYS A 528 -15.61 4.06 -27.60
N GLY A 529 -14.64 3.87 -28.49
CA GLY A 529 -13.66 4.90 -28.84
C GLY A 529 -12.55 5.11 -27.81
N GLU A 530 -12.39 4.19 -26.85
CA GLU A 530 -11.28 4.18 -25.90
C GLU A 530 -10.28 3.06 -26.22
N LYS A 531 -9.03 3.26 -25.80
CA LYS A 531 -7.96 2.26 -25.76
C LYS A 531 -7.42 2.10 -24.35
N VAL A 532 -6.81 0.96 -24.09
CA VAL A 532 -6.16 0.62 -22.82
C VAL A 532 -4.68 0.91 -22.96
N HIS A 533 -4.14 1.66 -22.00
CA HIS A 533 -2.74 2.04 -21.93
C HIS A 533 -2.13 1.47 -20.66
N ILE A 534 -1.10 0.64 -20.78
CA ILE A 534 -0.45 -0.05 -19.66
C ILE A 534 1.01 0.36 -19.53
N SER A 535 1.47 0.61 -18.31
CA SER A 535 2.88 0.78 -17.96
C SER A 535 3.26 -0.04 -16.74
N PHE A 536 4.45 -0.64 -16.75
CA PHE A 536 4.96 -1.40 -15.60
C PHE A 536 5.74 -0.48 -14.68
N LEU A 537 5.35 -0.47 -13.40
CA LEU A 537 6.00 0.29 -12.33
C LEU A 537 7.15 -0.52 -11.72
N VAL A 538 6.94 -1.84 -11.59
CA VAL A 538 7.91 -2.84 -11.16
C VAL A 538 7.76 -4.04 -12.10
N PHE A 539 8.87 -4.65 -12.51
CA PHE A 539 8.85 -5.84 -13.36
C PHE A 539 10.05 -6.72 -13.06
N ASP A 540 9.79 -7.82 -12.34
CA ASP A 540 10.73 -8.87 -11.96
C ASP A 540 10.07 -10.23 -12.21
N VAL A 541 9.94 -10.58 -13.48
CA VAL A 541 9.41 -11.86 -13.94
C VAL A 541 10.57 -12.69 -14.44
N GLU A 542 10.73 -13.91 -13.94
CA GLU A 542 11.83 -14.79 -14.33
C GLU A 542 11.77 -15.11 -15.83
N GLY A 543 12.93 -15.22 -16.47
CA GLY A 543 12.98 -15.75 -17.82
C GLY A 543 14.17 -15.28 -18.63
N ILE A 544 14.29 -15.87 -19.82
CA ILE A 544 15.42 -15.68 -20.73
C ILE A 544 14.94 -14.82 -21.92
N PRO A 545 15.29 -13.53 -21.95
CA PRO A 545 14.97 -12.67 -23.08
C PRO A 545 15.82 -13.00 -24.32
N PRO A 546 15.39 -12.60 -25.54
CA PRO A 546 14.22 -11.78 -25.84
C PRO A 546 12.94 -12.58 -26.12
N LYS A 547 13.01 -13.91 -26.18
CA LYS A 547 11.87 -14.74 -26.61
C LYS A 547 10.83 -14.96 -25.51
N CYS A 548 11.25 -15.08 -24.25
CA CYS A 548 10.36 -15.25 -23.10
C CYS A 548 9.27 -16.30 -23.37
N SER A 549 9.70 -17.49 -23.79
CA SER A 549 8.80 -18.56 -24.22
C SER A 549 8.86 -19.77 -23.30
N GLU A 550 7.88 -20.64 -23.43
CA GLU A 550 7.87 -21.92 -22.72
C GLU A 550 9.06 -22.80 -23.14
N GLU A 551 9.49 -22.73 -24.40
CA GLU A 551 10.69 -23.42 -24.90
C GLU A 551 11.97 -22.95 -24.20
N SER A 552 12.05 -21.66 -23.83
CA SER A 552 13.14 -21.11 -23.04
C SER A 552 12.93 -21.26 -21.54
N LEU A 553 11.93 -22.06 -21.12
CA LEU A 553 11.57 -22.30 -19.72
C LEU A 553 11.43 -20.98 -18.94
N SER A 554 10.82 -19.99 -19.58
CA SER A 554 10.70 -18.63 -19.04
C SER A 554 9.28 -18.37 -18.56
N ASP A 555 9.17 -17.69 -17.43
CA ASP A 555 7.93 -17.02 -17.09
C ASP A 555 7.73 -15.83 -18.02
N TYR A 556 6.50 -15.38 -18.18
CA TYR A 556 6.24 -14.25 -19.07
C TYR A 556 4.96 -13.50 -18.77
N VAL A 557 4.95 -12.25 -19.23
CA VAL A 557 3.73 -11.47 -19.45
C VAL A 557 3.50 -11.33 -20.96
N GLU A 558 2.31 -11.74 -21.40
CA GLU A 558 1.84 -11.68 -22.79
C GLU A 558 0.62 -10.76 -22.89
N PHE A 559 0.49 -10.05 -24.00
CA PHE A 559 -0.65 -9.18 -24.28
C PHE A 559 -1.45 -9.72 -25.46
N SER A 560 -2.76 -9.54 -25.46
CA SER A 560 -3.57 -9.83 -26.64
C SER A 560 -4.74 -8.87 -26.82
N ASN A 561 -5.02 -8.58 -28.10
CA ASN A 561 -6.09 -7.69 -28.54
C ASN A 561 -7.27 -8.51 -29.10
N PHE A 562 -7.75 -9.53 -28.37
CA PHE A 562 -8.82 -10.41 -28.85
C PHE A 562 -10.00 -9.61 -29.42
N ASN A 563 -10.39 -9.92 -30.66
CA ASN A 563 -11.55 -9.31 -31.30
C ASN A 563 -12.43 -10.40 -31.94
N HIS A 564 -13.24 -11.08 -31.12
CA HIS A 564 -14.36 -12.00 -31.42
C HIS A 564 -14.18 -13.12 -32.47
N ILE A 565 -13.09 -13.13 -33.24
CA ILE A 565 -12.81 -14.01 -34.39
C ILE A 565 -11.36 -14.52 -34.34
N VAL A 566 -10.39 -13.70 -33.92
CA VAL A 566 -8.97 -14.10 -33.77
C VAL A 566 -8.36 -13.46 -32.52
N ASP A 567 -7.65 -14.25 -31.71
CA ASP A 567 -6.84 -13.77 -30.58
C ASP A 567 -5.44 -13.36 -31.06
N ARG A 568 -5.25 -12.07 -31.37
CA ARG A 568 -3.95 -11.55 -31.80
C ARG A 568 -3.04 -11.33 -30.59
N LYS A 569 -2.14 -12.27 -30.35
CA LYS A 569 -1.08 -12.16 -29.34
C LYS A 569 0.00 -11.16 -29.78
N MET A 570 0.51 -10.39 -28.82
CA MET A 570 1.63 -9.46 -28.96
C MET A 570 2.91 -10.09 -28.38
N SER A 571 3.96 -9.28 -28.23
CA SER A 571 5.25 -9.71 -27.65
C SER A 571 5.12 -10.15 -26.19
N ARG A 572 5.98 -11.10 -25.82
CA ARG A 572 6.16 -11.56 -24.43
C ARG A 572 7.31 -10.82 -23.77
N TYR A 573 7.21 -10.65 -22.46
CA TYR A 573 8.21 -9.96 -21.65
C TYR A 573 8.56 -10.77 -20.41
N CYS A 574 9.85 -10.79 -20.08
CA CYS A 574 10.47 -11.48 -18.97
C CYS A 574 11.88 -10.94 -18.73
N GLY A 575 12.42 -11.21 -17.55
CA GLY A 575 13.76 -10.84 -17.12
C GLY A 575 13.98 -9.33 -16.95
N ASN A 576 15.10 -8.99 -16.32
CA ASN A 576 15.42 -7.60 -15.98
C ASN A 576 16.04 -6.77 -17.12
N ARG A 577 16.45 -7.44 -18.22
CA ARG A 577 17.09 -6.81 -19.40
C ARG A 577 16.14 -6.52 -20.55
N ALA A 578 15.02 -7.23 -20.67
CA ALA A 578 13.98 -6.98 -21.67
C ALA A 578 12.71 -6.45 -20.98
N ARG A 579 12.85 -5.29 -20.32
CA ARG A 579 11.70 -4.63 -19.70
C ARG A 579 10.63 -4.34 -20.77
N PRO A 580 9.34 -4.43 -20.41
CA PRO A 580 8.27 -3.91 -21.25
C PRO A 580 8.60 -2.49 -21.74
N PRO A 581 8.20 -2.11 -22.98
CA PRO A 581 8.26 -0.72 -23.42
C PRO A 581 7.62 0.19 -22.38
N LYS A 582 8.06 1.46 -22.33
CA LYS A 582 7.53 2.45 -21.37
C LYS A 582 6.00 2.43 -21.32
N PHE A 583 5.36 2.18 -22.47
CA PHE A 583 3.93 2.01 -22.59
C PHE A 583 3.55 0.91 -23.58
N ILE A 584 2.47 0.20 -23.30
CA ILE A 584 1.84 -0.77 -24.19
C ILE A 584 0.37 -0.39 -24.36
N ASP A 585 -0.04 -0.16 -25.61
CA ASP A 585 -1.39 0.24 -25.97
C ASP A 585 -2.18 -0.92 -26.60
N SER A 586 -3.47 -0.97 -26.31
CA SER A 586 -4.40 -1.86 -27.02
C SER A 586 -4.68 -1.36 -28.45
N ASP A 587 -4.98 -2.31 -29.33
CA ASP A 587 -5.39 -1.99 -30.70
C ASP A 587 -6.81 -1.36 -30.73
N ALA A 588 -7.67 -1.77 -29.80
CA ALA A 588 -9.09 -1.44 -29.74
C ALA A 588 -9.60 -1.40 -28.29
N GLU A 589 -10.91 -1.53 -28.08
CA GLU A 589 -11.57 -1.40 -26.78
C GLU A 589 -11.28 -2.55 -25.81
N PHE A 590 -10.75 -3.68 -26.29
CA PHE A 590 -10.42 -4.82 -25.45
C PHE A 590 -8.91 -5.03 -25.35
N PHE A 591 -8.44 -5.36 -24.15
CA PHE A 591 -7.07 -5.76 -23.92
C PHE A 591 -6.97 -6.87 -22.89
N ARG A 592 -6.23 -7.94 -23.18
CA ARG A 592 -5.90 -9.00 -22.23
C ARG A 592 -4.42 -8.96 -21.89
N VAL A 593 -4.11 -8.96 -20.61
CA VAL A 593 -2.77 -9.26 -20.10
C VAL A 593 -2.80 -10.67 -19.52
N THR A 594 -1.82 -11.49 -19.86
CA THR A 594 -1.67 -12.86 -19.35
C THR A 594 -0.32 -12.99 -18.70
N PHE A 595 -0.31 -13.31 -17.40
CA PHE A 595 0.89 -13.71 -16.68
C PHE A 595 0.92 -15.24 -16.61
N LYS A 596 2.05 -15.85 -16.95
CA LYS A 596 2.24 -17.29 -16.83
C LYS A 596 3.61 -17.60 -16.22
N SER A 597 3.60 -18.45 -15.20
CA SER A 597 4.80 -19.00 -14.55
C SER A 597 4.94 -20.50 -14.78
N ASN A 598 6.19 -20.96 -14.79
CA ASN A 598 6.60 -22.36 -14.89
C ASN A 598 6.90 -22.97 -13.50
N HIS A 599 7.47 -24.18 -13.45
CA HIS A 599 7.68 -24.95 -12.21
C HIS A 599 9.05 -24.75 -11.55
N ILE A 600 9.97 -23.99 -12.17
CA ILE A 600 11.39 -23.99 -11.83
C ILE A 600 11.74 -22.86 -10.87
N TYR A 601 11.60 -21.61 -11.32
CA TYR A 601 12.02 -20.41 -10.60
C TYR A 601 10.86 -19.41 -10.52
N ASP A 602 10.98 -18.48 -9.57
CA ASP A 602 10.03 -17.41 -9.34
C ASP A 602 10.78 -16.08 -9.09
N GLY A 603 10.03 -14.99 -9.12
CA GLY A 603 10.52 -13.63 -8.90
C GLY A 603 9.49 -12.81 -8.13
N HIS A 604 9.82 -11.57 -7.80
CA HIS A 604 8.90 -10.69 -7.06
C HIS A 604 7.69 -10.26 -7.88
N GLY A 605 7.71 -10.53 -9.20
CA GLY A 605 6.59 -10.29 -10.10
C GLY A 605 6.50 -8.83 -10.53
N PHE A 606 5.29 -8.31 -10.65
CA PHE A 606 5.09 -6.97 -11.20
C PHE A 606 3.99 -6.19 -10.50
N GLU A 607 4.15 -4.88 -10.56
CA GLU A 607 3.08 -3.89 -10.34
C GLU A 607 2.97 -3.05 -11.62
N ALA A 608 1.77 -2.93 -12.16
CA ALA A 608 1.49 -2.22 -13.39
C ALA A 608 0.35 -1.23 -13.21
N PHE A 609 0.40 -0.13 -13.95
CA PHE A 609 -0.64 0.88 -14.04
C PHE A 609 -1.39 0.73 -15.37
N TYR A 610 -2.72 0.88 -15.33
CA TYR A 610 -3.56 0.91 -16.52
C TYR A 610 -4.35 2.22 -16.60
N GLN A 611 -4.66 2.66 -17.81
CA GLN A 611 -5.51 3.81 -18.09
C GLN A 611 -6.36 3.58 -19.35
N PHE A 612 -7.63 3.93 -19.27
CA PHE A 612 -8.54 4.00 -20.43
C PHE A 612 -8.47 5.41 -21.04
N ARG A 613 -7.99 5.50 -22.27
CA ARG A 613 -7.77 6.75 -23.02
C ARG A 613 -8.68 6.84 -24.22
N GLU A 614 -9.25 8.01 -24.48
CA GLU A 614 -10.03 8.24 -25.69
C GLU A 614 -9.12 8.33 -26.91
N VAL A 615 -9.55 7.70 -28.01
CA VAL A 615 -8.90 7.79 -29.31
C VAL A 615 -9.42 9.04 -29.99
N HIS A 616 -8.65 10.13 -29.93
CA HIS A 616 -8.92 11.29 -30.77
C HIS A 616 -8.54 10.97 -32.21
N ASP A 617 -9.55 10.80 -33.07
CA ASP A 617 -9.37 10.72 -34.52
C ASP A 617 -9.21 12.14 -35.10
N PRO A 618 -8.04 12.50 -35.64
CA PRO A 618 -7.81 13.81 -36.27
C PRO A 618 -8.72 14.08 -37.48
N LEU A 619 -9.41 13.06 -38.02
CA LEU A 619 -10.25 13.17 -39.21
C LEU A 619 -11.73 13.45 -38.90
N SER A 620 -12.20 13.25 -37.67
CA SER A 620 -13.61 13.45 -37.30
C SER A 620 -14.02 14.93 -37.14
N THR A 621 -13.06 15.83 -36.93
CA THR A 621 -13.30 17.29 -36.85
C THR A 621 -13.56 17.95 -38.21
N ARG A 622 -13.44 17.21 -39.33
CA ARG A 622 -13.69 17.74 -40.68
C ARG A 622 -15.06 17.44 -41.28
N GLN A 623 -15.95 16.70 -40.60
CA GLN A 623 -17.26 16.34 -41.16
C GLN A 623 -18.51 16.78 -40.38
N GLN A 624 -18.37 17.68 -39.40
CA GLN A 624 -19.52 18.36 -38.79
C GLN A 624 -19.43 19.89 -38.89
N ARG A 625 -19.31 20.41 -40.11
CA ARG A 625 -19.83 21.74 -40.47
C ARG A 625 -20.41 21.67 -41.88
N GLY A 626 -21.63 21.17 -41.98
CA GLY A 626 -22.40 21.18 -43.21
C GLY A 626 -23.85 20.81 -42.93
N VAL A 627 -24.75 21.74 -43.25
CA VAL A 627 -26.21 21.65 -43.22
C VAL A 627 -26.87 22.19 -41.94
N GLY A 628 -27.36 23.43 -42.06
CA GLY A 628 -28.18 24.13 -41.08
C GLY A 628 -28.38 25.59 -41.50
N SER A 629 -29.33 25.79 -42.42
CA SER A 629 -29.78 27.09 -42.96
C SER A 629 -30.21 28.07 -41.86
N GLY A 630 -29.82 29.34 -42.00
CA GLY A 630 -30.30 30.46 -41.18
C GLY A 630 -29.72 31.79 -41.64
N SER A 631 -30.52 32.59 -42.33
CA SER A 631 -30.19 33.93 -42.81
C SER A 631 -29.97 34.91 -41.66
N HIS A 632 -28.97 35.80 -41.78
CA HIS A 632 -29.15 37.25 -41.90
C HIS A 632 -27.84 38.04 -41.70
N HIS A 633 -27.53 38.84 -42.72
CA HIS A 633 -26.76 40.09 -42.76
C HIS A 633 -25.26 40.10 -42.41
N ALA A 634 -24.48 40.08 -43.49
CA ALA A 634 -23.10 40.51 -43.56
C ALA A 634 -22.97 42.05 -43.59
N LYS A 635 -21.97 42.58 -42.88
CA LYS A 635 -21.20 43.75 -43.33
C LYS A 635 -19.73 43.35 -43.41
N VAL A 636 -19.22 43.34 -44.63
CA VAL A 636 -17.83 43.10 -45.00
C VAL A 636 -17.13 44.45 -45.06
N THR A 637 -15.96 44.57 -44.44
CA THR A 637 -14.97 45.59 -44.80
C THR A 637 -13.64 44.86 -45.10
N LYS A 638 -13.25 44.86 -46.37
CA LYS A 638 -11.96 44.38 -46.91
C LYS A 638 -10.93 45.51 -46.85
N PHE A 639 -9.64 45.19 -46.71
CA PHE A 639 -8.51 45.68 -47.54
C PHE A 639 -7.20 44.98 -47.05
N MET A 640 -6.66 43.95 -47.73
CA MET A 640 -5.78 43.91 -48.91
C MET A 640 -4.38 44.54 -48.72
N LEU A 641 -3.35 43.68 -48.80
CA LEU A 641 -1.90 43.95 -48.81
C LEU A 641 -1.37 43.67 -50.23
N CYS A 642 -0.52 44.55 -50.79
CA CYS A 642 0.36 44.27 -51.95
C CYS A 642 1.51 45.32 -51.97
N PHE A 643 2.76 44.92 -51.72
CA PHE A 643 3.85 44.62 -52.66
C PHE A 643 4.47 45.82 -53.42
N MET A 644 5.80 45.95 -53.33
CA MET A 644 6.64 46.66 -54.30
C MET A 644 8.01 45.97 -54.41
N VAL A 645 8.44 45.72 -55.65
CA VAL A 645 9.72 45.14 -56.07
C VAL A 645 10.37 46.12 -57.04
N LEU A 646 11.71 46.20 -57.02
CA LEU A 646 12.67 46.25 -58.15
C LEU A 646 13.88 47.15 -57.81
N TYR A 647 15.05 46.55 -57.51
CA TYR A 647 16.23 46.30 -58.36
C TYR A 647 17.17 47.52 -58.57
N TYR A 648 18.48 47.36 -58.28
CA TYR A 648 19.58 47.35 -59.28
C TYR A 648 21.01 47.24 -58.66
N VAL A 649 21.73 46.20 -59.09
CA VAL A 649 23.17 45.96 -59.44
C VAL A 649 24.34 46.83 -58.90
N SER A 650 25.51 46.19 -58.67
CA SER A 650 26.85 46.74 -58.29
C SER A 650 27.99 45.89 -58.94
N PRO A 651 29.30 46.16 -58.76
CA PRO A 651 30.12 47.40 -58.86
C PRO A 651 31.41 47.25 -59.74
N LEU A 652 32.13 48.36 -60.03
CA LEU A 652 33.60 48.41 -60.26
C LEU A 652 34.14 49.86 -60.35
N GLY A 653 35.21 50.19 -59.60
CA GLY A 653 36.31 51.08 -60.06
C GLY A 653 36.40 52.54 -59.58
N SER A 654 37.20 52.75 -58.53
CA SER A 654 38.21 53.82 -58.29
C SER A 654 37.97 55.28 -58.73
N LEU A 655 37.72 56.17 -57.77
CA LEU A 655 38.67 57.18 -57.23
C LEU A 655 38.07 57.84 -55.97
#